data_AF-A0A812R8J6-F1
#
_entry.id   AF-A0A812R8J6-F1
#
_cell.length_a   1.000
_cell.length_b   1.000
_cell.length_c   1.000
_cell.angle_alpha   90.00
_cell.angle_beta   90.00
_cell.angle_gamma   90.00
#
_symmetry.space_group_name_H-M   'P 1'
#
loop_
_entity.id
_entity.type
_entity.pdbx_description
1 polymer ?
#
loop_
_entity_poly.entity_id
_entity_poly.type
_entity_poly.pdbx_seq_one_letter_code
_entity_poly.pdbx_strand_id
1 'polypeptide(L)'
;MAWAHSLARRFLPVFRSAPIMSSGPFQLRLLCLVALFPSLVALCPETCTASGGVQSPCRYYKDGNCTIDVVRSPNRVSVQDINIAVIGPYHGSLGDKMTETEPLLAMAAQEIEDSNFLPGYRVNVHLTNSGCEEALGTVATVEAFTRGPKKHAIVGCVCSTACSAISDAARLFNVLSVSPGCENPHLSDRTRYPYLTRMTPSDRFKVRPVYELMKLFGFKRVGVMDGHEWTNGAKASFLELLQRDIDAGTYDWTILLNRNVQTPEAAISTAEEVLARDSKINLMVLPEFTAMWMMCQFYLRNMLPPDYVWFEAAFGNWVNGLPTTWAGRPECPCTAEQLLRVSGGLIVIGRSPIQSTSAVHGLSGRVLSDISDEYNLRCQQFANGQGACDDLFTGYFYDSLWHLAGMLHTYLIEQNNSLASVGTVESQQALFNLSVHMDYMGLTGRVRQFNSIEPTTIPPSFGDRDGVQLIRQSQGGLGSEFVQLGLWTSDGFTWLRDVIWSPSDSSKRVPCSTEQCDLDDAWVPADRISQCYPGTVFSVQLGCVACAPGRFAAAGMAECQPCDAGTFANDSSMASCHPCSAGSYSNVLGADSCESCTPGFYANDTSSTACDTCPLGRYGPQKGLAECEECPPGRTTGFSAAITEDACQCQGHLYQGQCIVCPGTSRYEEGQCIGCGEGLICNGSRTADIVSGYFSEATSPFSVYKCLPGKTCPGGLPGTCVDEIVGVPCTRCPDGKSWDTDGCEECTALSLAGWVFAALFGMASVPTLYYMMNMKQASMMATSCALAMTVCMVQNIGIVGYISFSWPSELQWMFDLSIVFTLDLKAVGFDCVSSSPVSGYMISSAMLPCALVWLLICNFLSRLLPTRWRFESGKLISTAGQFIQVTFTIYSKVALSPMMCYTHPNGKSGMLEHNGIFCFESEEHTPMFLVGLLLLGGMISFYSLVIVATIVAPKRAAAGDAWFLSATRFLISRFRTDSWWFGTFMLPRGLLLSLSIVAAGDSPYVQMLLIVSVMLGYMVMQLISWPWKLPALNAFDALISISLILMMALLGAFAPVLNNDQQQRITTAIFGIIFFLNVMVLGMLCVTASVLIRVNVMGSTQQSVLLALGKIPQPLVLGHKFLLLSGMVQELGEERFAKLLENLSIYDHRMMTEVITAVASEVGEAGLLMSTRSQMLSTSSVLSK
;
A
#
# COMPACT_ATOMS: atom_id res chain seq x y z
N MET A 1 33.09 -4.04 44.24
CA MET A 1 33.50 -2.70 43.75
C MET A 1 32.26 -1.79 43.82
N ALA A 2 31.83 -1.25 44.95
CA ALA A 2 32.54 -0.45 45.96
C ALA A 2 32.79 1.03 45.60
N TRP A 3 32.19 1.57 44.52
CA TRP A 3 32.28 3.03 44.23
C TRP A 3 31.00 3.72 43.72
N ALA A 4 29.94 2.98 43.36
CA ALA A 4 28.71 3.55 42.78
C ALA A 4 27.56 3.81 43.78
N HIS A 5 27.72 3.49 45.08
CA HIS A 5 26.60 3.42 46.02
C HIS A 5 26.34 4.71 46.84
N SER A 6 27.15 5.77 46.67
CA SER A 6 27.27 6.87 47.63
C SER A 6 26.60 8.21 47.26
N LEU A 7 26.07 8.37 46.04
CA LEU A 7 25.61 9.68 45.54
C LEU A 7 24.08 9.89 45.53
N ALA A 8 23.28 8.81 45.54
CA ALA A 8 21.81 8.89 45.45
C ALA A 8 21.06 9.22 46.76
N ARG A 9 21.71 9.89 47.73
CA ARG A 9 21.11 10.26 49.04
C ARG A 9 21.43 11.70 49.46
N ARG A 10 21.08 12.69 48.63
CA ARG A 10 20.99 14.11 49.03
C ARG A 10 20.13 14.92 48.05
N PHE A 11 19.37 15.87 48.59
CA PHE A 11 18.62 16.94 47.92
C PHE A 11 17.42 16.57 47.02
N LEU A 12 16.28 16.33 47.67
CA LEU A 12 15.08 17.18 47.56
C LEU A 12 14.27 17.00 48.87
N PRO A 13 13.75 18.08 49.48
CA PRO A 13 12.43 18.60 49.09
C PRO A 13 12.26 20.14 49.24
N VAL A 14 11.09 20.68 48.84
CA VAL A 14 10.22 21.64 49.58
C VAL A 14 9.33 22.51 48.64
N PHE A 15 8.01 22.29 48.77
CA PHE A 15 6.85 23.22 48.63
C PHE A 15 6.69 24.23 47.47
N ARG A 16 5.64 23.97 46.68
CA ARG A 16 4.38 24.78 46.57
C ARG A 16 4.40 26.29 46.94
N SER A 17 3.90 27.10 45.97
CA SER A 17 2.95 28.24 46.16
C SER A 17 3.48 29.51 46.90
N ALA A 18 2.87 30.71 46.86
CA ALA A 18 1.56 31.14 46.33
C ALA A 18 1.61 32.60 45.74
N PRO A 19 0.84 33.62 46.19
CA PRO A 19 -0.54 33.94 45.77
C PRO A 19 -0.77 35.41 45.32
N ILE A 20 -2.02 35.74 44.97
CA ILE A 20 -2.72 37.02 45.27
C ILE A 20 -4.20 36.64 45.53
N MET A 21 -4.75 36.82 46.75
CA MET A 21 -5.55 37.97 47.24
C MET A 21 -6.80 38.29 46.39
N SER A 22 -8.00 38.51 46.95
CA SER A 22 -8.54 38.49 48.34
C SER A 22 -10.08 38.20 48.24
N SER A 23 -10.94 38.06 49.27
CA SER A 23 -10.93 38.36 50.72
C SER A 23 -11.94 37.46 51.47
N GLY A 24 -11.88 37.36 52.81
CA GLY A 24 -12.91 36.75 53.66
C GLY A 24 -13.62 37.79 54.54
N PRO A 25 -14.07 37.48 55.77
CA PRO A 25 -14.47 36.17 56.35
C PRO A 25 -15.78 36.25 57.19
N PHE A 26 -16.35 35.11 57.66
CA PHE A 26 -16.72 34.87 59.09
C PHE A 26 -17.21 33.42 59.35
N GLN A 27 -17.62 33.12 60.60
CA GLN A 27 -17.60 31.77 61.21
C GLN A 27 -18.95 31.04 61.39
N LEU A 28 -18.94 29.76 60.96
CA LEU A 28 -19.24 28.54 61.75
C LEU A 28 -20.67 28.26 62.30
N ARG A 29 -20.98 26.94 62.34
CA ARG A 29 -22.20 26.23 62.87
C ARG A 29 -23.32 26.07 61.82
N LEU A 30 -24.08 24.97 61.75
CA LEU A 30 -24.26 23.87 62.71
C LEU A 30 -24.69 22.51 62.05
N LEU A 31 -24.14 21.38 62.55
CA LEU A 31 -24.69 20.00 62.63
C LEU A 31 -25.02 19.09 61.40
N CYS A 32 -24.99 17.78 61.71
CA CYS A 32 -25.74 16.63 61.14
C CYS A 32 -25.30 15.86 59.86
N LEU A 33 -24.51 14.79 60.10
CA LEU A 33 -24.90 13.36 59.98
C LEU A 33 -25.14 12.62 58.62
N VAL A 34 -24.53 11.42 58.56
CA VAL A 34 -24.88 10.18 57.80
C VAL A 34 -24.34 10.02 56.35
N ALA A 35 -24.07 8.73 55.99
CA ALA A 35 -23.43 8.17 54.78
C ALA A 35 -21.94 8.57 54.59
N LEU A 36 -20.93 7.68 54.62
CA LEU A 36 -20.75 6.32 54.07
C LEU A 36 -20.96 6.22 52.55
N PHE A 37 -19.90 6.40 51.77
CA PHE A 37 -19.27 5.37 50.90
C PHE A 37 -17.88 5.88 50.40
N PRO A 38 -16.90 5.02 50.05
CA PRO A 38 -15.53 5.45 49.73
C PRO A 38 -15.14 5.27 48.24
N SER A 39 -14.66 6.33 47.59
CA SER A 39 -14.02 6.29 46.26
C SER A 39 -13.32 7.63 45.91
N LEU A 40 -12.67 7.70 44.72
CA LEU A 40 -11.75 8.73 44.17
C LEU A 40 -10.27 8.45 44.52
N VAL A 41 -9.52 7.64 43.75
CA VAL A 41 -9.23 7.62 42.28
C VAL A 41 -8.37 8.80 41.82
N ALA A 42 -7.21 8.48 41.23
CA ALA A 42 -6.34 9.38 40.48
C ALA A 42 -5.87 8.63 39.22
N LEU A 43 -6.36 8.97 38.02
CA LEU A 43 -6.00 10.13 37.18
C LEU A 43 -4.71 9.91 36.38
N CYS A 44 -4.83 10.11 35.06
CA CYS A 44 -3.97 9.54 34.02
C CYS A 44 -3.93 10.50 32.80
N PRO A 45 -2.86 10.51 31.98
CA PRO A 45 -2.92 11.04 30.61
C PRO A 45 -3.57 10.00 29.67
N GLU A 46 -4.15 10.46 28.55
CA GLU A 46 -5.26 9.77 27.88
C GLU A 46 -5.04 9.47 26.38
N THR A 47 -3.82 9.44 25.84
CA THR A 47 -3.59 9.37 24.36
C THR A 47 -2.47 8.44 23.92
N CYS A 48 -2.72 7.65 22.86
CA CYS A 48 -1.74 6.89 22.08
C CYS A 48 -1.52 7.56 20.73
N THR A 49 -0.40 7.27 20.07
CA THR A 49 -0.12 7.70 18.70
C THR A 49 -0.46 6.60 17.72
N ALA A 50 -1.42 6.87 16.84
CA ALA A 50 -1.75 6.03 15.70
C ALA A 50 -0.56 5.89 14.74
N SER A 51 -0.65 4.94 13.82
CA SER A 51 0.24 4.85 12.68
C SER A 51 0.14 6.16 11.90
N GLY A 52 -1.06 6.60 11.51
CA GLY A 52 -1.31 7.90 10.87
C GLY A 52 -0.98 9.13 11.73
N GLY A 53 -0.24 8.98 12.83
CA GLY A 53 0.26 9.99 13.75
C GLY A 53 -0.78 10.64 14.66
N VAL A 54 -2.04 10.62 14.23
CA VAL A 54 -3.23 11.02 14.98
C VAL A 54 -3.12 10.51 16.43
N GLN A 55 -3.29 11.43 17.39
CA GLN A 55 -3.27 11.08 18.80
C GLN A 55 -4.66 10.60 19.24
N SER A 56 -4.95 9.33 18.95
CA SER A 56 -6.16 8.62 19.39
C SER A 56 -6.23 8.56 20.92
N PRO A 57 -7.41 8.74 21.55
CA PRO A 57 -7.54 8.63 22.99
C PRO A 57 -7.36 7.18 23.44
N CYS A 58 -6.27 6.88 24.16
CA CYS A 58 -5.98 5.53 24.64
C CYS A 58 -6.67 5.30 25.97
N ARG A 59 -7.64 4.38 25.97
CA ARG A 59 -8.48 4.12 27.15
C ARG A 59 -7.84 3.14 28.14
N TYR A 60 -6.93 2.28 27.67
CA TYR A 60 -6.29 1.24 28.49
C TYR A 60 -4.77 1.34 28.57
N TYR A 61 -4.05 1.77 27.52
CA TYR A 61 -2.59 1.95 27.60
C TYR A 61 -2.18 3.28 28.26
N LYS A 62 -1.34 3.21 29.31
CA LYS A 62 -0.87 4.35 30.12
C LYS A 62 0.47 4.04 30.80
N ASP A 63 1.57 4.34 30.12
CA ASP A 63 2.94 4.44 30.66
C ASP A 63 3.37 3.35 31.66
N GLY A 64 3.29 2.08 31.24
CA GLY A 64 4.03 0.97 31.87
C GLY A 64 3.40 0.33 33.12
N ASN A 65 2.19 0.73 33.51
CA ASN A 65 1.35 -0.06 34.43
C ASN A 65 -0.12 0.09 34.03
N CYS A 66 -0.40 -0.35 32.80
CA CYS A 66 -1.67 -0.21 32.11
C CYS A 66 -2.46 -1.52 32.20
N THR A 67 -3.57 -1.54 32.94
CA THR A 67 -4.46 -2.69 33.02
C THR A 67 -5.71 -2.49 32.17
N ILE A 68 -6.14 -3.56 31.48
CA ILE A 68 -7.54 -3.67 31.08
C ILE A 68 -8.34 -3.90 32.37
N ASP A 69 -9.02 -2.84 32.82
CA ASP A 69 -9.78 -2.85 34.07
C ASP A 69 -11.12 -3.58 33.88
N VAL A 70 -11.11 -4.88 34.20
CA VAL A 70 -12.29 -5.75 34.17
C VAL A 70 -13.27 -5.41 35.30
N VAL A 71 -14.54 -5.22 34.95
CA VAL A 71 -15.64 -4.94 35.89
C VAL A 71 -15.94 -6.22 36.67
N ARG A 72 -15.87 -6.14 38.00
CA ARG A 72 -16.03 -7.30 38.90
C ARG A 72 -17.48 -7.78 38.94
N SER A 73 -17.70 -9.06 38.65
CA SER A 73 -18.99 -9.70 38.87
C SER A 73 -19.27 -9.84 40.38
N PRO A 74 -20.38 -9.31 40.92
CA PRO A 74 -20.67 -9.31 42.36
C PRO A 74 -20.96 -10.70 42.94
N ASN A 75 -21.10 -11.71 42.07
CA ASN A 75 -21.40 -13.09 42.45
C ASN A 75 -20.13 -13.95 42.69
N ARG A 76 -18.91 -13.42 42.44
CA ARG A 76 -17.65 -14.16 42.63
C ARG A 76 -17.12 -14.03 44.06
N VAL A 77 -16.59 -15.13 44.61
CA VAL A 77 -16.05 -15.22 45.97
C VAL A 77 -14.66 -15.86 45.93
N SER A 78 -13.71 -15.29 46.71
CA SER A 78 -12.26 -15.52 46.62
C SER A 78 -11.67 -15.10 45.28
N VAL A 79 -10.63 -14.25 45.32
CA VAL A 79 -9.97 -13.73 44.11
C VAL A 79 -8.46 -13.73 44.32
N GLN A 80 -7.76 -14.61 43.61
CA GLN A 80 -6.33 -14.45 43.33
C GLN A 80 -6.13 -13.86 41.93
N ASP A 81 -5.18 -12.93 41.79
CA ASP A 81 -4.98 -12.16 40.57
C ASP A 81 -3.97 -12.83 39.61
N ILE A 82 -4.48 -13.39 38.51
CA ILE A 82 -3.68 -13.87 37.39
C ILE A 82 -3.35 -12.67 36.50
N ASN A 83 -2.17 -12.10 36.72
CA ASN A 83 -1.63 -11.06 35.85
C ASN A 83 -1.02 -11.69 34.59
N ILE A 84 -1.49 -11.26 33.42
CA ILE A 84 -0.96 -11.64 32.10
C ILE A 84 -0.29 -10.41 31.49
N ALA A 85 0.85 -10.56 30.82
CA ALA A 85 1.51 -9.48 30.09
C ALA A 85 1.16 -9.55 28.59
N VAL A 86 0.41 -8.58 28.06
CA VAL A 86 0.24 -8.40 26.61
C VAL A 86 1.41 -7.58 26.08
N ILE A 87 2.33 -8.23 25.36
CA ILE A 87 3.54 -7.62 24.82
C ILE A 87 3.37 -7.45 23.31
N GLY A 88 3.00 -6.24 22.87
CA GLY A 88 2.69 -5.92 21.48
C GLY A 88 3.38 -4.64 20.98
N PRO A 89 3.50 -4.43 19.67
CA PRO A 89 4.08 -3.21 19.10
C PRO A 89 3.08 -2.04 19.17
N TYR A 90 2.84 -1.49 20.37
CA TYR A 90 2.02 -0.28 20.56
C TYR A 90 2.65 0.98 19.95
N HIS A 91 3.90 0.91 19.53
CA HIS A 91 4.50 1.79 18.54
C HIS A 91 5.12 0.90 17.45
N GLY A 92 4.98 1.26 16.18
CA GLY A 92 5.49 0.46 15.05
C GLY A 92 4.57 0.52 13.84
N SER A 93 4.92 -0.25 12.79
CA SER A 93 4.08 -0.48 11.61
C SER A 93 2.71 -1.06 11.97
N LEU A 94 2.70 -1.85 13.03
CA LEU A 94 1.56 -2.57 13.58
C LEU A 94 0.98 -1.86 14.83
N GLY A 95 1.32 -0.57 15.02
CA GLY A 95 0.81 0.27 16.12
C GLY A 95 -0.70 0.41 16.09
N ASP A 96 -1.27 0.76 14.93
CA ASP A 96 -2.73 0.85 14.77
C ASP A 96 -3.39 -0.50 15.00
N LYS A 97 -2.84 -1.57 14.42
CA LYS A 97 -3.33 -2.95 14.60
C LYS A 97 -3.39 -3.35 16.08
N MET A 98 -2.45 -2.90 16.92
CA MET A 98 -2.53 -3.09 18.37
C MET A 98 -3.64 -2.26 19.03
N THR A 99 -3.90 -1.03 18.59
CA THR A 99 -5.00 -0.22 19.13
C THR A 99 -6.39 -0.69 18.65
N GLU A 100 -6.49 -1.14 17.40
CA GLU A 100 -7.67 -1.80 16.81
C GLU A 100 -7.98 -3.14 17.50
N THR A 101 -6.98 -3.74 18.16
CA THR A 101 -7.09 -4.97 18.97
C THR A 101 -7.60 -4.72 20.40
N GLU A 102 -7.31 -3.56 21.01
CA GLU A 102 -7.71 -3.28 22.41
C GLU A 102 -9.21 -3.50 22.71
N PRO A 103 -10.18 -3.12 21.85
CA PRO A 103 -11.60 -3.37 22.08
C PRO A 103 -11.93 -4.85 22.26
N LEU A 104 -11.27 -5.70 21.46
CA LEU A 104 -11.52 -7.15 21.39
C LEU A 104 -10.81 -7.91 22.51
N LEU A 105 -9.60 -7.48 22.90
CA LEU A 105 -8.94 -7.92 24.14
C LEU A 105 -9.78 -7.55 25.37
N ALA A 106 -10.39 -6.36 25.39
CA ALA A 106 -11.26 -5.92 26.49
C ALA A 106 -12.59 -6.70 26.52
N MET A 107 -13.15 -7.07 25.37
CA MET A 107 -14.28 -8.02 25.29
C MET A 107 -13.91 -9.36 25.91
N ALA A 108 -12.86 -10.03 25.42
CA ALA A 108 -12.43 -11.33 25.95
C ALA A 108 -12.13 -11.29 27.46
N ALA A 109 -11.40 -10.27 27.93
CA ALA A 109 -11.07 -10.14 29.36
C ALA A 109 -12.32 -9.96 30.25
N GLN A 110 -13.34 -9.23 29.78
CA GLN A 110 -14.61 -9.06 30.50
C GLN A 110 -15.46 -10.33 30.45
N GLU A 111 -15.56 -10.98 29.29
CA GLU A 111 -16.32 -12.23 29.11
C GLU A 111 -15.78 -13.37 29.98
N ILE A 112 -14.46 -13.50 30.16
CA ILE A 112 -13.82 -14.50 31.04
C ILE A 112 -14.22 -14.33 32.53
N GLU A 113 -14.42 -13.09 32.99
CA GLU A 113 -14.89 -12.78 34.35
C GLU A 113 -16.41 -12.99 34.48
N ASP A 114 -17.19 -12.47 33.52
CA ASP A 114 -18.66 -12.52 33.55
C ASP A 114 -19.23 -13.94 33.41
N SER A 115 -18.61 -14.76 32.54
CA SER A 115 -18.90 -16.19 32.41
C SER A 115 -18.43 -17.03 33.60
N ASN A 116 -17.69 -16.43 34.55
CA ASN A 116 -17.05 -17.09 35.68
C ASN A 116 -16.04 -18.20 35.27
N PHE A 117 -15.49 -18.15 34.05
CA PHE A 117 -14.73 -19.25 33.44
C PHE A 117 -13.52 -19.74 34.27
N LEU A 118 -12.86 -18.87 35.03
CA LEU A 118 -11.76 -19.24 35.94
C LEU A 118 -12.18 -19.08 37.42
N PRO A 119 -12.96 -20.00 38.01
CA PRO A 119 -13.51 -19.82 39.36
C PRO A 119 -12.41 -19.64 40.42
N GLY A 120 -12.55 -18.63 41.29
CA GLY A 120 -11.57 -18.26 42.32
C GLY A 120 -10.41 -17.38 41.85
N TYR A 121 -10.29 -17.13 40.54
CA TYR A 121 -9.21 -16.37 39.92
C TYR A 121 -9.74 -15.23 39.03
N ARG A 122 -9.06 -14.08 39.06
CA ARG A 122 -9.36 -12.93 38.19
C ARG A 122 -8.21 -12.69 37.22
N VAL A 123 -8.53 -12.57 35.94
CA VAL A 123 -7.56 -12.18 34.91
C VAL A 123 -7.39 -10.67 34.93
N ASN A 124 -6.14 -10.20 35.04
CA ASN A 124 -5.78 -8.81 34.83
C ASN A 124 -4.78 -8.76 33.68
N VAL A 125 -5.12 -8.05 32.60
CA VAL A 125 -4.27 -7.97 31.39
C VAL A 125 -3.44 -6.68 31.46
N HIS A 126 -2.11 -6.82 31.53
CA HIS A 126 -1.14 -5.73 31.65
C HIS A 126 -0.50 -5.47 30.29
N LEU A 127 -0.67 -4.28 29.72
CA LEU A 127 -0.18 -3.95 28.38
C LEU A 127 1.28 -3.47 28.43
N THR A 128 2.09 -3.82 27.43
CA THR A 128 3.51 -3.40 27.33
C THR A 128 3.96 -3.31 25.87
N ASN A 129 4.69 -2.23 25.53
CA ASN A 129 5.17 -1.98 24.18
C ASN A 129 6.50 -2.70 23.86
N SER A 130 6.53 -3.52 22.80
CA SER A 130 7.75 -4.16 22.27
C SER A 130 8.42 -3.42 21.12
N GLY A 131 7.79 -2.39 20.55
CA GLY A 131 8.33 -1.59 19.44
C GLY A 131 8.57 -2.35 18.12
N CYS A 132 8.17 -3.63 18.02
CA CYS A 132 8.49 -4.53 16.90
C CYS A 132 10.00 -4.89 16.74
N GLU A 133 10.86 -4.47 17.67
CA GLU A 133 12.32 -4.64 17.64
C GLU A 133 12.84 -5.70 18.62
N GLU A 134 14.00 -6.29 18.31
CA GLU A 134 14.69 -7.25 19.19
C GLU A 134 15.09 -6.62 20.54
N ALA A 135 15.69 -5.42 20.48
CA ALA A 135 16.15 -4.69 21.67
C ALA A 135 14.99 -4.23 22.55
N LEU A 136 13.97 -3.59 21.96
CA LEU A 136 12.80 -3.11 22.70
C LEU A 136 11.93 -4.27 23.22
N GLY A 137 11.78 -5.37 22.48
CA GLY A 137 11.11 -6.59 22.96
C GLY A 137 11.82 -7.23 24.15
N THR A 138 13.15 -7.27 24.14
CA THR A 138 13.96 -7.74 25.28
C THR A 138 13.73 -6.86 26.52
N VAL A 139 13.83 -5.53 26.36
CA VAL A 139 13.61 -4.56 27.45
C VAL A 139 12.17 -4.66 27.98
N ALA A 140 11.17 -4.70 27.10
CA ALA A 140 9.75 -4.85 27.45
C ALA A 140 9.50 -6.08 28.31
N THR A 141 10.09 -7.23 27.95
CA THR A 141 9.97 -8.47 28.73
C THR A 141 10.63 -8.34 30.10
N VAL A 142 11.86 -7.81 30.14
CA VAL A 142 12.56 -7.62 31.42
C VAL A 142 11.82 -6.64 32.33
N GLU A 143 11.29 -5.53 31.81
CA GLU A 143 10.53 -4.56 32.61
C GLU A 143 9.17 -5.12 33.07
N ALA A 144 8.42 -5.80 32.20
CA ALA A 144 7.11 -6.38 32.55
C ALA A 144 7.20 -7.45 33.64
N PHE A 145 8.32 -8.18 33.73
CA PHE A 145 8.54 -9.24 34.72
C PHE A 145 9.35 -8.80 35.95
N THR A 146 9.98 -7.62 35.92
CA THR A 146 10.65 -7.02 37.10
C THR A 146 9.85 -5.91 37.77
N ARG A 147 8.77 -5.40 37.16
CA ARG A 147 7.93 -4.31 37.71
C ARG A 147 6.48 -4.74 37.95
N GLY A 148 5.87 -4.17 39.00
CA GLY A 148 4.47 -4.40 39.36
C GLY A 148 4.24 -5.79 39.97
N PRO A 149 2.99 -6.31 39.94
CA PRO A 149 2.70 -7.65 40.44
C PRO A 149 3.21 -8.73 39.46
N LYS A 150 3.64 -9.89 40.01
CA LYS A 150 4.12 -11.05 39.25
C LYS A 150 3.16 -11.37 38.10
N LYS A 151 3.68 -11.37 36.86
CA LYS A 151 2.99 -11.89 35.68
C LYS A 151 3.20 -13.41 35.58
N HIS A 152 2.21 -14.12 35.05
CA HIS A 152 2.19 -15.59 35.03
C HIS A 152 2.34 -16.17 33.62
N ALA A 153 2.00 -15.38 32.60
CA ALA A 153 2.05 -15.72 31.18
C ALA A 153 2.24 -14.45 30.34
N ILE A 154 2.73 -14.62 29.11
CA ILE A 154 2.78 -13.58 28.07
C ILE A 154 1.72 -13.90 27.00
N VAL A 155 1.02 -12.88 26.52
CA VAL A 155 0.28 -12.90 25.26
C VAL A 155 1.00 -11.96 24.30
N GLY A 156 1.45 -12.46 23.15
CA GLY A 156 2.45 -11.82 22.31
C GLY A 156 3.69 -12.70 22.09
N CYS A 157 4.69 -12.24 21.33
CA CYS A 157 4.69 -10.97 20.59
C CYS A 157 3.92 -11.07 19.26
N VAL A 158 3.88 -9.97 18.52
CA VAL A 158 3.43 -9.89 17.12
C VAL A 158 4.59 -10.11 16.16
N CYS A 159 5.61 -9.25 16.20
CA CYS A 159 6.63 -9.23 15.16
C CYS A 159 7.64 -10.36 15.33
N SER A 160 7.82 -11.23 14.32
CA SER A 160 8.77 -12.37 14.33
C SER A 160 10.20 -12.02 14.81
N THR A 161 10.65 -10.79 14.60
CA THR A 161 11.91 -10.19 15.10
C THR A 161 11.91 -9.95 16.61
N ALA A 162 10.86 -9.32 17.14
CA ALA A 162 10.69 -9.14 18.58
C ALA A 162 10.34 -10.48 19.28
N CYS A 163 9.69 -11.41 18.57
CA CYS A 163 9.31 -12.73 19.07
C CYS A 163 10.51 -13.57 19.53
N SER A 164 11.62 -13.58 18.79
CA SER A 164 12.84 -14.31 19.18
C SER A 164 13.39 -13.75 20.49
N ALA A 165 13.62 -12.43 20.56
CA ALA A 165 14.06 -11.72 21.76
C ALA A 165 13.14 -11.94 22.97
N ILE A 166 11.83 -11.78 22.79
CA ILE A 166 10.83 -11.94 23.86
C ILE A 166 10.79 -13.38 24.35
N SER A 167 10.96 -14.37 23.46
CA SER A 167 11.00 -15.79 23.84
C SER A 167 12.31 -16.18 24.53
N ASP A 168 13.46 -15.72 24.03
CA ASP A 168 14.77 -15.90 24.66
C ASP A 168 14.81 -15.24 26.05
N ALA A 169 14.16 -14.07 26.21
CA ALA A 169 14.01 -13.37 27.49
C ALA A 169 12.99 -14.05 28.43
N ALA A 170 11.83 -14.49 27.93
CA ALA A 170 10.79 -15.19 28.71
C ALA A 170 11.32 -16.51 29.30
N ARG A 171 12.26 -17.17 28.61
CA ARG A 171 12.99 -18.33 29.12
C ARG A 171 13.79 -18.03 30.40
N LEU A 172 14.29 -16.79 30.59
CA LEU A 172 14.98 -16.37 31.83
C LEU A 172 14.02 -16.28 33.03
N PHE A 173 12.73 -16.08 32.78
CA PHE A 173 11.68 -15.99 33.81
C PHE A 173 10.88 -17.29 33.97
N ASN A 174 11.13 -18.31 33.13
CA ASN A 174 10.33 -19.54 32.99
C ASN A 174 8.83 -19.25 32.76
N VAL A 175 8.50 -18.59 31.65
CA VAL A 175 7.13 -18.14 31.34
C VAL A 175 6.70 -18.57 29.93
N LEU A 176 5.49 -19.11 29.82
CA LEU A 176 4.83 -19.39 28.54
C LEU A 176 4.49 -18.09 27.79
N SER A 177 4.77 -18.06 26.49
CA SER A 177 4.34 -17.01 25.56
C SER A 177 3.31 -17.56 24.58
N VAL A 178 2.10 -16.99 24.58
CA VAL A 178 1.02 -17.30 23.63
C VAL A 178 0.95 -16.20 22.58
N SER A 179 1.50 -16.44 21.39
CA SER A 179 1.61 -15.40 20.36
C SER A 179 0.42 -15.37 19.39
N PRO A 180 -0.16 -14.20 19.10
CA PRO A 180 -1.10 -13.99 18.00
C PRO A 180 -0.44 -13.69 16.64
N GLY A 181 0.89 -13.50 16.55
CA GLY A 181 1.55 -12.96 15.34
C GLY A 181 2.94 -13.51 14.96
N CYS A 182 3.58 -14.34 15.78
CA CYS A 182 4.92 -14.86 15.53
C CYS A 182 4.94 -15.93 14.43
N GLU A 183 5.22 -15.59 13.17
CA GLU A 183 4.99 -16.50 12.02
C GLU A 183 6.23 -17.23 11.50
N ASN A 184 7.43 -16.67 11.72
CA ASN A 184 8.69 -17.21 11.19
C ASN A 184 8.90 -18.70 11.61
N PRO A 185 9.18 -19.62 10.67
CA PRO A 185 9.43 -21.04 10.97
C PRO A 185 10.63 -21.32 11.90
N HIS A 186 11.59 -20.40 12.04
CA HIS A 186 12.69 -20.56 13.00
C HIS A 186 12.23 -20.53 14.47
N LEU A 187 11.05 -19.95 14.75
CA LEU A 187 10.48 -19.88 16.10
C LEU A 187 9.87 -21.22 16.57
N SER A 188 9.77 -22.20 15.68
CA SER A 188 9.36 -23.59 15.97
C SER A 188 10.49 -24.42 16.61
N ASP A 189 11.73 -23.93 16.61
CA ASP A 189 12.86 -24.62 17.27
C ASP A 189 12.66 -24.68 18.79
N ARG A 190 12.17 -25.83 19.28
CA ARG A 190 11.93 -26.09 20.70
C ARG A 190 13.20 -26.28 21.53
N THR A 191 14.38 -26.38 20.91
CA THR A 191 15.65 -26.38 21.65
C THR A 191 16.01 -24.96 22.14
N ARG A 192 15.62 -23.93 21.38
CA ARG A 192 15.77 -22.51 21.74
C ARG A 192 14.52 -21.92 22.38
N TYR A 193 13.34 -22.21 21.82
CA TYR A 193 12.05 -21.63 22.20
C TYR A 193 11.05 -22.69 22.74
N PRO A 194 11.33 -23.33 23.89
CA PRO A 194 10.53 -24.44 24.42
C PRO A 194 9.15 -24.03 24.96
N TYR A 195 8.90 -22.74 25.21
CA TYR A 195 7.67 -22.23 25.85
C TYR A 195 6.90 -21.23 24.99
N LEU A 196 7.19 -21.16 23.68
CA LEU A 196 6.48 -20.30 22.72
C LEU A 196 5.39 -21.12 22.01
N THR A 197 4.12 -20.87 22.32
CA THR A 197 2.98 -21.38 21.55
C THR A 197 2.39 -20.25 20.71
N ARG A 198 1.80 -20.55 19.54
CA ARG A 198 1.25 -19.52 18.63
C ARG A 198 -0.14 -19.84 18.10
N MET A 199 -0.96 -18.80 18.02
CA MET A 199 -2.32 -18.80 17.49
C MET A 199 -2.40 -18.32 16.04
N THR A 200 -1.35 -17.74 15.47
CA THR A 200 -1.23 -17.64 14.01
C THR A 200 -0.46 -18.84 13.46
N PRO A 201 -0.83 -19.39 12.29
CA PRO A 201 -0.05 -20.42 11.61
C PRO A 201 1.35 -19.93 11.21
N SER A 202 2.34 -20.83 11.22
CA SER A 202 3.67 -20.49 10.71
C SER A 202 3.65 -20.27 9.19
N ASP A 203 4.61 -19.49 8.67
CA ASP A 203 4.74 -19.24 7.24
C ASP A 203 4.89 -20.50 6.39
N ARG A 204 5.38 -21.60 6.97
CA ARG A 204 5.39 -22.94 6.35
C ARG A 204 4.00 -23.33 5.85
N PHE A 205 2.95 -23.02 6.61
CA PHE A 205 1.56 -23.34 6.28
C PHE A 205 0.93 -22.36 5.29
N LYS A 206 1.52 -21.18 5.06
CA LYS A 206 1.14 -20.28 3.96
C LYS A 206 1.64 -20.82 2.62
N VAL A 207 2.89 -21.27 2.55
CA VAL A 207 3.48 -21.80 1.31
C VAL A 207 3.04 -23.24 0.96
N ARG A 208 2.52 -23.97 1.95
CA ARG A 208 2.13 -25.37 1.77
C ARG A 208 0.96 -25.58 0.78
N PRO A 209 -0.17 -24.83 0.84
CA PRO A 209 -1.21 -24.94 -0.16
C PRO A 209 -0.69 -24.68 -1.59
N VAL A 210 0.22 -23.73 -1.79
CA VAL A 210 0.81 -23.49 -3.12
C VAL A 210 1.58 -24.70 -3.64
N TYR A 211 2.43 -25.30 -2.81
CA TYR A 211 3.15 -26.54 -3.16
C TYR A 211 2.17 -27.66 -3.55
N GLU A 212 1.02 -27.77 -2.89
CA GLU A 212 0.00 -28.78 -3.20
C GLU A 212 -0.80 -28.45 -4.47
N LEU A 213 -1.16 -27.19 -4.70
CA LEU A 213 -1.79 -26.72 -5.95
C LEU A 213 -0.88 -26.93 -7.17
N MET A 214 0.42 -26.61 -7.06
CA MET A 214 1.36 -26.84 -8.15
C MET A 214 1.47 -28.32 -8.54
N LYS A 215 1.41 -29.23 -7.55
CA LYS A 215 1.39 -30.67 -7.81
C LYS A 215 0.07 -31.15 -8.40
N LEU A 216 -1.07 -30.61 -7.93
CA LEU A 216 -2.40 -30.89 -8.46
C LEU A 216 -2.50 -30.59 -9.97
N PHE A 217 -1.93 -29.45 -10.41
CA PHE A 217 -1.92 -29.04 -11.82
C PHE A 217 -0.72 -29.57 -12.63
N GLY A 218 0.08 -30.50 -12.08
CA GLY A 218 1.15 -31.16 -12.82
C GLY A 218 2.35 -30.26 -13.17
N PHE A 219 2.58 -29.19 -12.42
CA PHE A 219 3.64 -28.21 -12.69
C PHE A 219 5.00 -28.67 -12.16
N LYS A 220 5.99 -28.85 -13.06
CA LYS A 220 7.34 -29.34 -12.73
C LYS A 220 8.46 -28.29 -12.72
N ARG A 221 8.37 -27.28 -13.58
CA ARG A 221 9.39 -26.23 -13.75
C ARG A 221 8.96 -24.99 -12.97
N VAL A 222 9.71 -24.62 -11.93
CA VAL A 222 9.28 -23.64 -10.91
C VAL A 222 10.34 -22.57 -10.63
N GLY A 223 9.94 -21.29 -10.59
CA GLY A 223 10.76 -20.17 -10.11
C GLY A 223 10.37 -19.70 -8.70
N VAL A 224 11.35 -19.20 -7.95
CA VAL A 224 11.19 -18.70 -6.56
C VAL A 224 12.15 -17.52 -6.32
N MET A 225 11.81 -16.59 -5.43
CA MET A 225 12.61 -15.37 -5.16
C MET A 225 12.15 -14.62 -3.88
N ASP A 226 12.94 -14.60 -2.79
CA ASP A 226 12.53 -13.99 -1.51
C ASP A 226 12.77 -12.47 -1.38
N GLY A 227 12.39 -11.90 -0.24
CA GLY A 227 12.34 -10.47 0.03
C GLY A 227 13.06 -10.07 1.30
N HIS A 228 12.43 -9.25 2.14
CA HIS A 228 12.95 -8.90 3.46
C HIS A 228 13.12 -10.13 4.36
N GLU A 229 14.02 -10.04 5.35
CA GLU A 229 14.50 -11.18 6.17
C GLU A 229 13.40 -12.08 6.78
N TRP A 230 12.26 -11.49 7.13
CA TRP A 230 11.12 -12.20 7.72
C TRP A 230 10.32 -13.02 6.70
N THR A 231 10.51 -12.78 5.41
CA THR A 231 10.01 -13.59 4.29
C THR A 231 10.90 -14.80 4.00
N ASN A 232 12.18 -14.74 4.39
CA ASN A 232 13.18 -15.76 4.05
C ASN A 232 12.82 -17.14 4.61
N GLY A 233 12.27 -17.21 5.83
CA GLY A 233 11.85 -18.47 6.45
C GLY A 233 10.71 -19.16 5.69
N ALA A 234 9.83 -18.36 5.09
CA ALA A 234 8.72 -18.80 4.28
C ALA A 234 9.23 -19.37 2.93
N LYS A 235 10.15 -18.67 2.24
CA LYS A 235 10.84 -19.23 1.06
C LYS A 235 11.60 -20.51 1.40
N ALA A 236 12.38 -20.50 2.48
CA ALA A 236 13.18 -21.64 2.91
C ALA A 236 12.28 -22.88 3.10
N SER A 237 11.11 -22.72 3.73
CA SER A 237 10.12 -23.79 3.90
C SER A 237 9.61 -24.37 2.57
N PHE A 238 9.48 -23.57 1.50
CA PHE A 238 9.11 -24.10 0.19
C PHE A 238 10.27 -24.79 -0.53
N LEU A 239 11.47 -24.20 -0.50
CA LEU A 239 12.65 -24.83 -1.10
C LEU A 239 12.98 -26.17 -0.40
N GLU A 240 12.74 -26.26 0.91
CA GLU A 240 12.75 -27.51 1.70
C GLU A 240 11.77 -28.55 1.13
N LEU A 241 10.52 -28.16 0.84
CA LEU A 241 9.50 -29.04 0.23
C LEU A 241 9.88 -29.51 -1.18
N LEU A 242 10.42 -28.62 -2.03
CA LEU A 242 10.88 -28.97 -3.38
C LEU A 242 12.09 -29.92 -3.33
N GLN A 243 13.12 -29.59 -2.54
CA GLN A 243 14.34 -30.40 -2.45
C GLN A 243 14.06 -31.80 -1.90
N ARG A 244 13.17 -31.92 -0.89
CA ARG A 244 12.74 -33.21 -0.34
C ARG A 244 12.13 -34.13 -1.40
N ASP A 245 11.32 -33.58 -2.31
CA ASP A 245 10.69 -34.35 -3.38
C ASP A 245 11.69 -34.77 -4.48
N ILE A 246 12.70 -33.92 -4.75
CA ILE A 246 13.84 -34.25 -5.63
C ILE A 246 14.68 -35.38 -5.02
N ASP A 247 15.09 -35.23 -3.77
CA ASP A 247 15.93 -36.19 -3.04
C ASP A 247 15.24 -37.55 -2.86
N ALA A 248 13.91 -37.56 -2.71
CA ALA A 248 13.09 -38.76 -2.63
C ALA A 248 12.70 -39.34 -4.01
N GLY A 249 12.95 -38.62 -5.11
CA GLY A 249 12.55 -39.01 -6.47
C GLY A 249 11.02 -39.10 -6.67
N THR A 250 10.23 -38.50 -5.78
CA THR A 250 8.75 -38.59 -5.80
C THR A 250 8.11 -37.59 -6.74
N TYR A 251 8.79 -36.48 -7.02
CA TYR A 251 8.34 -35.49 -8.00
C TYR A 251 9.54 -34.77 -8.63
N ASP A 252 9.51 -34.69 -9.96
CA ASP A 252 10.58 -34.20 -10.82
C ASP A 252 10.54 -32.66 -10.92
N TRP A 253 10.99 -32.00 -9.84
CA TRP A 253 11.05 -30.55 -9.75
C TRP A 253 12.32 -29.96 -10.39
N THR A 254 12.15 -28.99 -11.28
CA THR A 254 13.24 -28.17 -11.81
C THR A 254 13.12 -26.74 -11.26
N ILE A 255 13.98 -26.37 -10.31
CA ILE A 255 14.08 -24.99 -9.82
C ILE A 255 14.79 -24.15 -10.89
N LEU A 256 14.05 -23.32 -11.61
CA LEU A 256 14.59 -22.47 -12.66
C LEU A 256 15.32 -21.24 -12.10
N LEU A 257 14.90 -20.72 -10.94
CA LEU A 257 15.57 -19.59 -10.28
C LEU A 257 15.27 -19.52 -8.76
N ASN A 258 16.18 -18.86 -8.04
CA ASN A 258 16.11 -18.55 -6.61
C ASN A 258 16.83 -17.21 -6.37
N ARG A 259 16.10 -16.11 -6.17
CA ARG A 259 16.69 -14.75 -6.03
C ARG A 259 16.17 -14.02 -4.81
N ASN A 260 17.03 -13.53 -3.93
CA ASN A 260 16.56 -12.50 -3.01
C ASN A 260 16.45 -11.18 -3.78
N VAL A 261 15.30 -10.53 -3.64
CA VAL A 261 14.95 -9.31 -4.35
C VAL A 261 14.69 -8.24 -3.29
N GLN A 262 15.57 -7.23 -3.27
CA GLN A 262 15.66 -6.20 -2.21
C GLN A 262 16.34 -4.88 -2.63
N THR A 263 17.02 -4.79 -3.79
CA THR A 263 17.58 -3.51 -4.31
C THR A 263 17.02 -3.19 -5.68
N PRO A 264 16.31 -2.08 -5.83
CA PRO A 264 15.03 -1.87 -7.52
C PRO A 264 15.65 -1.97 -8.91
N GLU A 265 16.82 -2.59 -8.91
CA GLU A 265 17.61 -3.14 -10.02
C GLU A 265 18.01 -4.65 -9.86
N ALA A 266 18.16 -5.17 -8.64
CA ALA A 266 18.01 -6.62 -8.37
C ALA A 266 16.60 -7.10 -8.78
N ALA A 267 15.64 -6.16 -8.73
CA ALA A 267 14.46 -6.23 -9.55
C ALA A 267 14.83 -6.50 -11.01
N ILE A 268 15.39 -5.48 -11.69
CA ILE A 268 15.75 -5.46 -13.11
C ILE A 268 16.40 -6.77 -13.60
N SER A 269 17.21 -7.41 -12.76
CA SER A 269 17.94 -8.60 -13.16
C SER A 269 17.08 -9.84 -13.49
N THR A 270 15.92 -10.04 -12.85
CA THR A 270 15.40 -11.40 -12.69
C THR A 270 14.21 -11.76 -13.59
N ALA A 271 13.53 -10.83 -14.28
CA ALA A 271 12.74 -11.19 -15.49
C ALA A 271 13.60 -11.39 -16.70
N GLU A 272 14.77 -10.78 -16.78
CA GLU A 272 15.70 -11.07 -17.88
C GLU A 272 16.19 -12.51 -17.69
N GLU A 273 16.43 -12.93 -16.43
CA GLU A 273 16.64 -14.33 -16.08
C GLU A 273 15.42 -15.24 -16.34
N VAL A 274 14.21 -14.89 -15.87
CA VAL A 274 13.00 -15.71 -16.09
C VAL A 274 12.65 -15.87 -17.55
N LEU A 275 12.71 -14.80 -18.33
CA LEU A 275 12.37 -14.79 -19.75
C LEU A 275 13.40 -15.61 -20.52
N ALA A 276 14.69 -15.46 -20.18
CA ALA A 276 15.76 -16.28 -20.74
C ALA A 276 15.71 -17.75 -20.30
N ARG A 277 15.08 -18.06 -19.15
CA ARG A 277 14.90 -19.43 -18.61
C ARG A 277 13.50 -20.03 -18.88
N ASP A 278 12.59 -19.28 -19.50
CA ASP A 278 11.18 -19.64 -19.73
C ASP A 278 10.48 -20.21 -18.48
N SER A 279 10.45 -19.45 -17.37
CA SER A 279 9.89 -19.90 -16.09
C SER A 279 8.39 -19.65 -15.97
N LYS A 280 7.55 -20.54 -16.51
CA LYS A 280 6.09 -20.35 -16.55
C LYS A 280 5.39 -20.36 -15.19
N ILE A 281 5.82 -21.20 -14.25
CA ILE A 281 5.12 -21.46 -12.98
C ILE A 281 6.00 -21.03 -11.80
N ASN A 282 5.46 -20.32 -10.80
CA ASN A 282 6.31 -19.70 -9.78
C ASN A 282 5.60 -19.57 -8.42
N LEU A 283 6.35 -19.72 -7.30
CA LEU A 283 5.87 -19.42 -5.93
C LEU A 283 6.58 -18.20 -5.35
N MET A 284 5.78 -17.36 -4.72
CA MET A 284 6.12 -15.97 -4.62
C MET A 284 6.52 -15.40 -3.24
N VAL A 285 7.37 -16.04 -2.40
CA VAL A 285 7.20 -16.02 -0.91
C VAL A 285 7.57 -14.83 0.00
N LEU A 286 6.57 -14.03 0.37
CA LEU A 286 6.62 -12.66 0.90
C LEU A 286 5.15 -12.14 1.34
N PRO A 287 4.79 -10.84 1.63
CA PRO A 287 3.41 -10.30 2.05
C PRO A 287 2.42 -9.42 1.13
N GLU A 288 1.87 -8.14 1.11
CA GLU A 288 1.56 -6.78 1.81
C GLU A 288 2.11 -5.27 1.40
N PHE A 289 2.42 -4.69 0.18
CA PHE A 289 3.77 -4.20 -0.40
C PHE A 289 4.02 -3.90 -1.90
N THR A 290 5.26 -4.26 -2.32
CA THR A 290 6.20 -4.16 -3.48
C THR A 290 5.65 -3.91 -4.88
N ALA A 291 4.35 -3.83 -4.97
CA ALA A 291 3.65 -4.97 -5.47
C ALA A 291 2.18 -4.61 -5.34
N MET A 292 1.73 -3.83 -6.30
CA MET A 292 1.83 -4.33 -7.67
C MET A 292 2.89 -3.78 -8.68
N TRP A 293 4.22 -3.93 -8.47
CA TRP A 293 5.28 -3.62 -9.48
C TRP A 293 6.00 -4.77 -10.26
N MET A 294 6.17 -6.00 -9.71
CA MET A 294 6.65 -7.24 -10.41
C MET A 294 5.83 -7.81 -11.62
N MET A 295 4.55 -8.19 -11.61
CA MET A 295 3.76 -8.63 -12.76
C MET A 295 3.76 -7.61 -13.89
N CYS A 296 3.91 -6.32 -13.59
CA CYS A 296 4.29 -5.31 -14.54
C CYS A 296 5.72 -5.52 -15.00
N GLN A 297 6.68 -5.64 -14.06
CA GLN A 297 8.03 -6.07 -14.36
C GLN A 297 8.09 -7.29 -15.34
N PHE A 298 7.10 -8.18 -15.31
CA PHE A 298 6.88 -9.34 -16.18
C PHE A 298 5.96 -9.01 -17.40
N TYR A 299 4.97 -8.09 -17.29
CA TYR A 299 4.08 -7.56 -18.34
C TYR A 299 4.85 -6.74 -19.37
N LEU A 300 5.84 -5.94 -18.95
CA LEU A 300 6.78 -5.27 -19.85
C LEU A 300 7.60 -6.25 -20.69
N ARG A 301 7.59 -7.53 -20.31
CA ARG A 301 8.15 -8.66 -21.07
C ARG A 301 7.07 -9.66 -21.49
N ASN A 302 5.82 -9.19 -21.55
CA ASN A 302 4.63 -9.89 -22.04
C ASN A 302 4.39 -11.28 -21.41
N MET A 303 4.73 -11.45 -20.14
CA MET A 303 4.44 -12.68 -19.39
C MET A 303 3.05 -12.56 -18.77
N LEU A 304 2.05 -12.87 -19.58
CA LEU A 304 0.64 -12.74 -19.22
C LEU A 304 0.01 -14.10 -18.91
N PRO A 305 -1.01 -14.15 -18.03
CA PRO A 305 -1.90 -15.31 -17.95
C PRO A 305 -2.62 -15.52 -19.29
N PRO A 306 -2.88 -16.76 -19.74
CA PRO A 306 -2.69 -18.04 -19.02
C PRO A 306 -1.32 -18.70 -19.23
N ASP A 307 -0.48 -18.18 -20.15
CA ASP A 307 0.77 -18.83 -20.58
C ASP A 307 1.83 -18.94 -19.46
N TYR A 308 1.61 -18.18 -18.39
CA TYR A 308 2.34 -18.22 -17.15
C TYR A 308 1.34 -18.19 -15.98
N VAL A 309 1.66 -18.88 -14.88
CA VAL A 309 0.76 -19.11 -13.74
C VAL A 309 1.47 -18.91 -12.41
N TRP A 310 0.69 -18.41 -11.46
CA TRP A 310 1.10 -17.47 -10.45
C TRP A 310 0.50 -17.92 -9.09
N PHE A 311 1.37 -18.15 -8.10
CA PHE A 311 0.94 -18.52 -6.75
C PHE A 311 1.42 -17.63 -5.61
N GLU A 312 0.44 -17.18 -4.83
CA GLU A 312 0.52 -16.19 -3.77
C GLU A 312 0.30 -16.81 -2.37
N ALA A 313 0.81 -16.20 -1.29
CA ALA A 313 0.79 -16.67 0.11
C ALA A 313 1.27 -15.55 1.07
N ALA A 314 0.38 -14.61 1.34
CA ALA A 314 0.60 -13.32 1.99
C ALA A 314 0.70 -13.41 3.53
N PHE A 315 1.11 -12.32 4.19
CA PHE A 315 1.15 -12.19 5.65
C PHE A 315 0.08 -11.17 6.13
N GLY A 316 -1.04 -11.08 5.40
CA GLY A 316 -2.15 -10.15 5.61
C GLY A 316 -3.09 -10.14 4.41
N ASN A 317 -4.21 -9.42 4.48
CA ASN A 317 -5.04 -9.24 3.30
C ASN A 317 -4.48 -8.16 2.41
N TRP A 318 -4.02 -8.63 1.26
CA TRP A 318 -4.56 -8.16 0.00
C TRP A 318 -6.03 -7.74 0.09
N VAL A 319 -6.34 -6.46 0.02
CA VAL A 319 -7.70 -5.92 0.01
C VAL A 319 -8.28 -5.86 -1.41
N ASN A 320 -9.59 -5.67 -1.57
CA ASN A 320 -10.15 -5.40 -2.90
C ASN A 320 -9.58 -4.07 -3.40
N GLY A 321 -9.09 -4.09 -4.64
CA GLY A 321 -8.04 -3.18 -5.05
C GLY A 321 -6.67 -3.49 -4.41
N LEU A 322 -5.84 -4.25 -5.14
CA LEU A 322 -4.36 -4.10 -5.25
C LEU A 322 -3.86 -3.58 -6.64
N PRO A 323 -4.69 -3.47 -7.71
CA PRO A 323 -4.24 -2.89 -9.00
C PRO A 323 -4.70 -1.47 -9.50
N THR A 324 -5.74 -0.79 -8.98
CA THR A 324 -6.34 0.52 -9.43
C THR A 324 -5.85 1.86 -8.83
N THR A 325 -6.24 2.15 -7.58
CA THR A 325 -5.84 3.27 -6.71
C THR A 325 -4.40 3.23 -6.12
N TRP A 326 -3.31 3.00 -6.84
CA TRP A 326 -1.95 3.53 -6.52
C TRP A 326 -1.80 4.72 -7.57
N ALA A 327 -2.26 4.63 -8.85
CA ALA A 327 -1.87 5.34 -10.15
C ALA A 327 -0.91 6.59 -10.25
N GLY A 328 0.28 6.44 -10.92
CA GLY A 328 1.43 7.41 -11.08
C GLY A 328 2.93 7.08 -10.64
N ARG A 329 3.27 5.87 -10.15
CA ARG A 329 4.49 5.37 -9.42
C ARG A 329 5.83 5.65 -10.11
N PRO A 330 6.94 5.97 -9.42
CA PRO A 330 8.29 5.72 -9.95
C PRO A 330 8.68 4.28 -10.15
N GLU A 331 8.09 3.41 -9.36
CA GLU A 331 8.64 2.09 -9.13
C GLU A 331 7.98 0.99 -9.96
N CYS A 332 7.04 1.40 -10.80
CA CYS A 332 5.95 0.61 -11.46
C CYS A 332 4.93 1.05 -14.31
N PRO A 333 5.53 1.06 -15.61
CA PRO A 333 4.82 1.55 -16.85
C PRO A 333 3.84 0.49 -17.44
N CYS A 334 3.40 -0.40 -16.57
CA CYS A 334 2.17 -1.15 -16.65
C CYS A 334 1.25 -0.60 -15.58
N THR A 335 0.19 0.00 -16.08
CA THR A 335 -0.81 0.79 -15.37
C THR A 335 -1.90 -0.08 -14.79
N ALA A 336 -2.87 0.55 -14.13
CA ALA A 336 -3.86 -0.12 -13.32
C ALA A 336 -4.72 -1.24 -13.97
N GLU A 337 -4.62 -1.53 -15.27
CA GLU A 337 -5.14 -2.77 -15.89
C GLU A 337 -4.05 -3.60 -16.55
N GLN A 338 -2.96 -3.00 -17.00
CA GLN A 338 -1.77 -3.78 -17.33
C GLN A 338 -1.23 -4.49 -16.06
N LEU A 339 -1.70 -4.07 -14.89
CA LEU A 339 -1.70 -4.72 -13.59
C LEU A 339 -2.88 -5.72 -13.44
N LEU A 340 -4.16 -5.30 -13.51
CA LEU A 340 -5.32 -6.23 -13.40
C LEU A 340 -5.23 -7.47 -14.31
N ARG A 341 -4.86 -7.26 -15.58
CA ARG A 341 -4.77 -8.24 -16.67
C ARG A 341 -3.68 -9.28 -16.45
N VAL A 342 -2.67 -8.93 -15.67
CA VAL A 342 -1.51 -9.76 -15.39
C VAL A 342 -1.64 -10.39 -13.98
N SER A 343 -2.39 -9.74 -13.07
CA SER A 343 -3.00 -10.38 -11.89
C SER A 343 -4.21 -11.24 -12.21
N GLY A 344 -4.65 -11.34 -13.45
CA GLY A 344 -5.79 -12.19 -13.78
C GLY A 344 -5.47 -13.66 -13.49
N GLY A 345 -6.32 -14.33 -12.70
CA GLY A 345 -6.12 -15.73 -12.34
C GLY A 345 -5.06 -15.99 -11.25
N LEU A 346 -4.56 -14.94 -10.62
CA LEU A 346 -3.64 -14.92 -9.47
C LEU A 346 -4.20 -15.56 -8.19
N ILE A 347 -3.53 -16.56 -7.62
CA ILE A 347 -4.08 -17.40 -6.52
C ILE A 347 -3.44 -17.06 -5.16
N VAL A 348 -4.18 -16.31 -4.34
CA VAL A 348 -3.79 -15.72 -3.05
C VAL A 348 -4.07 -16.61 -1.86
N ILE A 349 -3.04 -17.12 -1.20
CA ILE A 349 -3.17 -17.67 0.16
C ILE A 349 -2.99 -16.54 1.20
N GLY A 350 -3.72 -16.56 2.31
CA GLY A 350 -3.55 -15.62 3.43
C GLY A 350 -4.22 -16.11 4.74
N ARG A 351 -4.24 -15.27 5.78
CA ARG A 351 -4.93 -15.59 7.04
C ARG A 351 -6.45 -15.67 6.87
N SER A 352 -7.12 -16.52 7.65
CA SER A 352 -8.58 -16.41 7.83
C SER A 352 -8.92 -15.08 8.54
N PRO A 353 -9.91 -14.32 8.07
CA PRO A 353 -10.49 -13.23 8.83
C PRO A 353 -11.29 -13.73 10.05
N ILE A 354 -11.74 -12.78 10.86
CA ILE A 354 -12.84 -12.91 11.82
C ILE A 354 -14.05 -13.48 11.08
N GLN A 355 -14.56 -14.61 11.56
CA GLN A 355 -15.61 -15.36 10.88
C GLN A 355 -17.01 -14.88 11.29
N SER A 356 -17.53 -13.83 10.66
CA SER A 356 -18.93 -13.42 10.87
C SER A 356 -19.90 -14.48 10.31
N THR A 357 -20.22 -15.47 11.15
CA THR A 357 -20.99 -16.66 10.83
C THR A 357 -21.84 -17.06 12.05
N SER A 358 -22.86 -17.89 11.83
CA SER A 358 -23.70 -18.46 12.88
C SER A 358 -23.03 -19.58 13.70
N ALA A 359 -21.73 -19.83 13.51
CA ALA A 359 -20.95 -20.72 14.35
C ALA A 359 -20.78 -20.14 15.76
N VAL A 360 -20.40 -20.97 16.73
CA VAL A 360 -20.23 -20.59 18.14
C VAL A 360 -18.76 -20.73 18.55
N HIS A 361 -18.24 -19.73 19.25
CA HIS A 361 -16.88 -19.77 19.82
C HIS A 361 -16.80 -20.82 20.92
N GLY A 362 -15.92 -21.82 20.76
CA GLY A 362 -15.92 -23.04 21.56
C GLY A 362 -15.62 -22.86 23.05
N LEU A 363 -15.00 -21.74 23.46
CA LEU A 363 -14.68 -21.45 24.86
C LEU A 363 -15.58 -20.38 25.51
N SER A 364 -16.12 -19.42 24.74
CA SER A 364 -16.98 -18.35 25.28
C SER A 364 -18.48 -18.58 25.10
N GLY A 365 -18.88 -19.53 24.25
CA GLY A 365 -20.28 -19.87 24.00
C GLY A 365 -21.08 -18.81 23.22
N ARG A 366 -20.43 -17.74 22.75
CA ARG A 366 -21.03 -16.69 21.91
C ARG A 366 -21.01 -17.06 20.43
N VAL A 367 -22.00 -16.58 19.67
CA VAL A 367 -22.03 -16.68 18.20
C VAL A 367 -20.94 -15.77 17.60
N LEU A 368 -20.26 -16.22 16.54
CA LEU A 368 -19.14 -15.49 15.95
C LEU A 368 -19.58 -14.19 15.26
N SER A 369 -20.75 -14.18 14.61
CA SER A 369 -21.38 -12.94 14.10
C SER A 369 -21.56 -11.90 15.21
N ASP A 370 -22.08 -12.31 16.38
CA ASP A 370 -22.37 -11.39 17.48
C ASP A 370 -21.08 -10.80 18.08
N ILE A 371 -19.97 -11.55 18.05
CA ILE A 371 -18.65 -11.04 18.42
C ILE A 371 -18.14 -10.08 17.35
N SER A 372 -18.30 -10.40 16.06
CA SER A 372 -17.85 -9.59 14.92
C SER A 372 -18.58 -8.24 14.82
N ASP A 373 -19.90 -8.25 15.02
CA ASP A 373 -20.75 -7.05 14.94
C ASP A 373 -20.54 -6.16 16.18
N GLU A 374 -20.40 -6.75 17.37
CA GLU A 374 -20.04 -6.00 18.58
C GLU A 374 -18.60 -5.46 18.51
N TYR A 375 -17.65 -6.22 17.94
CA TYR A 375 -16.30 -5.75 17.69
C TYR A 375 -16.33 -4.52 16.78
N ASN A 376 -16.99 -4.61 15.62
CA ASN A 376 -17.13 -3.49 14.70
C ASN A 376 -17.79 -2.27 15.34
N LEU A 377 -18.91 -2.46 16.05
CA LEU A 377 -19.60 -1.39 16.78
C LEU A 377 -18.71 -0.73 17.84
N ARG A 378 -17.98 -1.52 18.65
CA ARG A 378 -17.07 -1.00 19.67
C ARG A 378 -15.87 -0.30 19.03
N CYS A 379 -15.20 -0.93 18.06
CA CYS A 379 -14.05 -0.38 17.35
C CYS A 379 -14.37 0.98 16.71
N GLN A 380 -15.51 1.09 16.01
CA GLN A 380 -15.97 2.37 15.45
C GLN A 380 -16.19 3.43 16.54
N GLN A 381 -16.73 3.05 17.71
CA GLN A 381 -16.85 3.96 18.87
C GLN A 381 -15.49 4.35 19.47
N PHE A 382 -14.51 3.44 19.53
CA PHE A 382 -13.14 3.74 19.98
C PHE A 382 -12.42 4.71 19.02
N ALA A 383 -12.70 4.62 17.72
CA ALA A 383 -12.15 5.49 16.69
C ALA A 383 -12.92 6.82 16.49
N ASN A 384 -13.86 7.20 17.38
CA ASN A 384 -14.77 8.36 17.20
C ASN A 384 -15.53 8.36 15.85
N GLY A 385 -15.75 7.18 15.24
CA GLY A 385 -16.35 7.05 13.91
C GLY A 385 -15.42 7.40 12.74
N GLN A 386 -14.09 7.44 12.95
CA GLN A 386 -13.09 7.86 11.95
C GLN A 386 -12.10 6.75 11.53
N GLY A 387 -12.34 5.49 11.89
CA GLY A 387 -11.46 4.36 11.57
C GLY A 387 -12.24 3.13 11.10
N ALA A 388 -11.63 2.37 10.18
CA ALA A 388 -12.07 1.03 9.80
C ALA A 388 -11.48 0.01 10.78
N CYS A 389 -12.19 -1.10 10.99
CA CYS A 389 -11.79 -2.15 11.92
C CYS A 389 -10.93 -3.22 11.23
N ASP A 390 -10.16 -3.98 12.00
CA ASP A 390 -9.26 -4.99 11.47
C ASP A 390 -9.80 -6.40 11.73
N ASP A 391 -10.52 -6.90 10.74
CA ASP A 391 -11.16 -8.21 10.77
C ASP A 391 -10.19 -9.36 10.46
N LEU A 392 -8.86 -9.19 10.64
CA LEU A 392 -7.85 -10.07 10.02
C LEU A 392 -6.69 -10.47 10.92
N PHE A 393 -6.32 -9.61 11.85
CA PHE A 393 -5.21 -9.81 12.75
C PHE A 393 -5.65 -9.68 14.22
N THR A 394 -6.59 -8.78 14.52
CA THR A 394 -7.12 -8.62 15.89
C THR A 394 -7.76 -9.89 16.45
N GLY A 395 -8.47 -10.66 15.61
CA GLY A 395 -9.14 -11.91 16.01
C GLY A 395 -8.20 -12.94 16.65
N TYR A 396 -6.93 -12.97 16.24
CA TYR A 396 -5.93 -13.87 16.81
C TYR A 396 -5.58 -13.53 18.28
N PHE A 397 -5.87 -12.32 18.76
CA PHE A 397 -5.72 -11.94 20.17
C PHE A 397 -6.91 -12.38 21.03
N TYR A 398 -8.14 -12.31 20.49
CA TYR A 398 -9.32 -12.91 21.14
C TYR A 398 -9.05 -14.39 21.40
N ASP A 399 -8.65 -15.09 20.33
CA ASP A 399 -8.30 -16.50 20.38
C ASP A 399 -7.10 -16.76 21.33
N SER A 400 -6.06 -15.91 21.33
CA SER A 400 -4.90 -16.07 22.24
C SER A 400 -5.25 -15.90 23.72
N LEU A 401 -6.08 -14.92 24.09
CA LEU A 401 -6.47 -14.71 25.48
C LEU A 401 -7.41 -15.81 25.98
N TRP A 402 -8.35 -16.25 25.13
CA TRP A 402 -9.22 -17.39 25.43
C TRP A 402 -8.47 -18.73 25.47
N HIS A 403 -7.52 -18.98 24.58
CA HIS A 403 -6.66 -20.16 24.59
C HIS A 403 -5.90 -20.25 25.92
N LEU A 404 -5.23 -19.16 26.32
CA LEU A 404 -4.52 -19.07 27.58
C LEU A 404 -5.46 -19.24 28.79
N ALA A 405 -6.68 -18.71 28.75
CA ALA A 405 -7.67 -18.93 29.79
C ALA A 405 -8.09 -20.41 29.88
N GLY A 406 -8.29 -21.10 28.75
CA GLY A 406 -8.57 -22.54 28.70
C GLY A 406 -7.43 -23.39 29.29
N MET A 407 -6.20 -23.12 28.89
CA MET A 407 -5.01 -23.77 29.46
C MET A 407 -4.91 -23.59 30.98
N LEU A 408 -5.15 -22.37 31.47
CA LEU A 408 -5.14 -22.05 32.90
C LEU A 408 -6.33 -22.68 33.63
N HIS A 409 -7.48 -22.87 32.98
CA HIS A 409 -8.62 -23.58 33.55
C HIS A 409 -8.25 -25.04 33.82
N THR A 410 -7.77 -25.76 32.81
CA THR A 410 -7.36 -27.16 32.98
C THR A 410 -6.23 -27.30 34.00
N TYR A 411 -5.23 -26.41 33.98
CA TYR A 411 -4.10 -26.51 34.90
C TYR A 411 -4.45 -26.17 36.36
N LEU A 412 -5.23 -25.11 36.62
CA LEU A 412 -5.52 -24.63 37.97
C LEU A 412 -6.80 -25.22 38.58
N ILE A 413 -7.80 -25.54 37.76
CA ILE A 413 -9.13 -25.99 38.22
C ILE A 413 -9.25 -27.51 38.09
N GLU A 414 -9.12 -28.06 36.88
CA GLU A 414 -9.33 -29.50 36.64
C GLU A 414 -8.21 -30.36 37.23
N GLN A 415 -6.96 -29.93 37.06
CA GLN A 415 -5.77 -30.57 37.65
C GLN A 415 -5.48 -30.06 39.08
N ASN A 416 -6.21 -29.06 39.58
CA ASN A 416 -6.11 -28.52 40.95
C ASN A 416 -4.69 -28.06 41.35
N ASN A 417 -3.89 -27.54 40.41
CA ASN A 417 -2.57 -26.99 40.72
C ASN A 417 -2.68 -25.57 41.32
N SER A 418 -1.77 -25.23 42.24
CA SER A 418 -1.75 -23.88 42.83
C SER A 418 -1.17 -22.84 41.85
N LEU A 419 -1.72 -21.62 41.84
CA LEU A 419 -1.18 -20.49 41.05
C LEU A 419 0.31 -20.18 41.37
N ALA A 420 0.77 -20.52 42.57
CA ALA A 420 2.18 -20.38 42.96
C ALA A 420 3.13 -21.27 42.13
N SER A 421 2.65 -22.41 41.60
CA SER A 421 3.44 -23.30 40.73
C SER A 421 3.66 -22.75 39.32
N VAL A 422 2.80 -21.84 38.84
CA VAL A 422 2.95 -21.24 37.51
C VAL A 422 4.22 -20.39 37.47
N GLY A 423 5.22 -20.84 36.69
CA GLY A 423 6.57 -20.29 36.69
C GLY A 423 7.67 -21.30 37.04
N THR A 424 7.35 -22.56 37.36
CA THR A 424 8.34 -23.65 37.38
C THR A 424 8.48 -24.30 35.99
N VAL A 425 9.61 -24.95 35.73
CA VAL A 425 9.88 -25.64 34.45
C VAL A 425 8.81 -26.69 34.14
N GLU A 426 8.40 -27.43 35.17
CA GLU A 426 7.36 -28.46 35.09
C GLU A 426 6.00 -27.84 34.76
N SER A 427 5.66 -26.68 35.34
CA SER A 427 4.43 -25.97 35.02
C SER A 427 4.40 -25.49 33.56
N GLN A 428 5.52 -25.01 33.02
CA GLN A 428 5.57 -24.53 31.63
C GLN A 428 5.55 -25.68 30.62
N GLN A 429 6.20 -26.80 30.92
CA GLN A 429 6.08 -28.00 30.09
C GLN A 429 4.67 -28.60 30.12
N ALA A 430 4.00 -28.60 31.29
CA ALA A 430 2.61 -29.03 31.41
C ALA A 430 1.65 -28.10 30.64
N LEU A 431 1.80 -26.77 30.79
CA LEU A 431 1.00 -25.78 30.06
C LEU A 431 1.23 -25.87 28.55
N PHE A 432 2.48 -25.93 28.08
CA PHE A 432 2.77 -26.11 26.65
C PHE A 432 2.14 -27.41 26.11
N ASN A 433 2.22 -28.51 26.86
CA ASN A 433 1.56 -29.76 26.47
C ASN A 433 0.03 -29.65 26.44
N LEU A 434 -0.59 -28.86 27.32
CA LEU A 434 -2.03 -28.57 27.27
C LEU A 434 -2.41 -27.76 26.03
N SER A 435 -1.64 -26.70 25.71
CA SER A 435 -1.83 -25.88 24.50
C SER A 435 -1.92 -26.73 23.23
N VAL A 436 -1.01 -27.71 23.12
CA VAL A 436 -0.89 -28.65 22.01
C VAL A 436 -2.06 -29.66 21.90
N HIS A 437 -2.84 -29.86 22.97
CA HIS A 437 -3.97 -30.79 23.00
C HIS A 437 -5.35 -30.10 22.92
N MET A 438 -5.41 -28.77 22.82
CA MET A 438 -6.66 -28.04 22.64
C MET A 438 -7.10 -28.04 21.16
N ASP A 439 -8.39 -28.32 20.93
CA ASP A 439 -9.04 -28.29 19.62
C ASP A 439 -10.46 -27.72 19.78
N TYR A 440 -10.72 -26.52 19.23
CA TYR A 440 -12.01 -25.83 19.33
C TYR A 440 -12.20 -24.80 18.20
N MET A 441 -13.42 -24.30 18.00
CA MET A 441 -13.68 -23.20 17.07
C MET A 441 -13.34 -21.85 17.71
N GLY A 442 -12.28 -21.21 17.19
CA GLY A 442 -11.90 -19.82 17.47
C GLY A 442 -12.66 -18.81 16.58
N LEU A 443 -12.49 -17.53 16.88
CA LEU A 443 -13.00 -16.41 16.08
C LEU A 443 -12.34 -16.33 14.70
N THR A 444 -11.10 -16.80 14.59
CA THR A 444 -10.34 -16.94 13.32
C THR A 444 -10.43 -18.36 12.73
N GLY A 445 -11.52 -19.09 13.04
CA GLY A 445 -11.71 -20.50 12.69
C GLY A 445 -11.06 -21.46 13.68
N ARG A 446 -10.97 -22.75 13.31
CA ARG A 446 -10.49 -23.83 14.21
C ARG A 446 -9.11 -23.52 14.80
N VAL A 447 -8.96 -23.72 16.11
CA VAL A 447 -7.72 -23.59 16.88
C VAL A 447 -7.28 -25.00 17.26
N ARG A 448 -6.41 -25.59 16.43
CA ARG A 448 -5.75 -26.89 16.65
C ARG A 448 -4.24 -26.69 16.53
N GLN A 449 -3.43 -27.49 17.23
CA GLN A 449 -1.96 -27.39 17.14
C GLN A 449 -1.31 -28.73 16.78
N PHE A 450 -0.15 -28.67 16.13
CA PHE A 450 0.58 -29.87 15.73
C PHE A 450 1.21 -30.56 16.94
N ASN A 451 0.60 -31.69 17.33
CA ASN A 451 1.04 -32.56 18.42
C ASN A 451 2.10 -33.60 18.02
N SER A 452 2.47 -33.63 16.73
CA SER A 452 3.52 -34.48 16.20
C SER A 452 4.65 -33.64 15.62
N ILE A 453 5.86 -34.21 15.67
CA ILE A 453 7.05 -33.68 14.98
C ILE A 453 6.94 -34.16 13.54
N GLU A 454 6.72 -33.26 12.56
CA GLU A 454 6.94 -33.57 11.15
C GLU A 454 8.45 -33.88 10.95
N PRO A 455 8.86 -35.14 10.77
CA PRO A 455 10.27 -35.53 10.91
C PRO A 455 11.14 -35.12 9.72
N THR A 456 10.52 -34.60 8.66
CA THR A 456 11.16 -34.13 7.42
C THR A 456 11.33 -32.61 7.37
N THR A 457 11.19 -31.92 8.52
CA THR A 457 11.16 -30.45 8.58
C THR A 457 12.12 -29.87 9.61
N ILE A 458 12.85 -28.81 9.24
CA ILE A 458 13.96 -28.23 10.03
C ILE A 458 13.74 -26.72 10.24
N PRO A 459 13.36 -26.25 11.45
CA PRO A 459 12.98 -27.04 12.62
C PRO A 459 11.57 -27.66 12.49
N PRO A 460 11.21 -28.61 13.38
CA PRO A 460 9.88 -29.21 13.43
C PRO A 460 8.75 -28.23 13.72
N SER A 461 7.60 -28.45 13.09
CA SER A 461 6.33 -27.70 13.26
C SER A 461 5.58 -27.96 14.59
N PHE A 462 6.13 -28.77 15.49
CA PHE A 462 5.49 -29.15 16.76
C PHE A 462 5.14 -27.92 17.62
N GLY A 463 3.86 -27.76 18.00
CA GLY A 463 3.35 -26.59 18.73
C GLY A 463 3.04 -25.34 17.88
N ASP A 464 2.99 -25.48 16.56
CA ASP A 464 2.39 -24.46 15.68
C ASP A 464 0.88 -24.67 15.55
N ARG A 465 0.12 -23.60 15.27
CA ARG A 465 -1.30 -23.73 14.93
C ARG A 465 -1.48 -24.28 13.51
N ASP A 466 -2.22 -25.38 13.45
CA ASP A 466 -2.99 -25.76 12.28
C ASP A 466 -4.19 -24.83 12.18
N GLY A 467 -4.09 -23.84 11.29
CA GLY A 467 -5.08 -22.77 11.19
C GLY A 467 -5.41 -22.44 9.74
N VAL A 468 -6.69 -22.13 9.53
CA VAL A 468 -7.30 -21.97 8.22
C VAL A 468 -6.56 -20.92 7.39
N GLN A 469 -6.07 -21.36 6.22
CA GLN A 469 -5.57 -20.47 5.18
C GLN A 469 -6.74 -20.10 4.27
N LEU A 470 -6.95 -18.80 4.07
CA LEU A 470 -7.91 -18.27 3.12
C LEU A 470 -7.30 -18.27 1.72
N ILE A 471 -7.93 -18.95 0.75
CA ILE A 471 -7.54 -18.91 -0.65
C ILE A 471 -8.49 -17.99 -1.42
N ARG A 472 -7.93 -16.99 -2.11
CA ARG A 472 -8.64 -16.05 -2.98
C ARG A 472 -8.03 -16.06 -4.37
N GLN A 473 -8.81 -15.67 -5.37
CA GLN A 473 -8.28 -15.44 -6.71
C GLN A 473 -8.75 -14.08 -7.22
N SER A 474 -7.91 -13.39 -7.99
CA SER A 474 -8.39 -12.26 -8.79
C SER A 474 -9.32 -12.80 -9.89
N GLN A 475 -10.61 -12.46 -9.80
CA GLN A 475 -11.65 -12.82 -10.77
C GLN A 475 -12.57 -11.63 -11.05
N GLY A 476 -13.28 -11.68 -12.17
CA GLY A 476 -14.18 -10.62 -12.64
C GLY A 476 -13.72 -10.03 -13.97
N GLY A 477 -14.56 -9.17 -14.57
CA GLY A 477 -14.16 -8.37 -15.74
C GLY A 477 -12.99 -7.48 -15.36
N LEU A 478 -11.80 -7.76 -15.91
CA LEU A 478 -10.54 -7.19 -15.45
C LEU A 478 -10.27 -7.39 -13.94
N GLY A 479 -10.68 -8.50 -13.31
CA GLY A 479 -10.05 -9.02 -12.09
C GLY A 479 -9.96 -8.12 -10.84
N SER A 480 -10.82 -7.10 -10.68
CA SER A 480 -10.73 -6.09 -9.61
C SER A 480 -11.01 -6.62 -8.20
N GLU A 481 -11.69 -7.77 -8.07
CA GLU A 481 -12.06 -8.37 -6.80
C GLU A 481 -11.26 -9.64 -6.48
N PHE A 482 -10.82 -9.76 -5.23
CA PHE A 482 -10.25 -10.99 -4.68
C PHE A 482 -11.35 -11.88 -4.13
N VAL A 483 -12.03 -12.58 -5.05
CA VAL A 483 -13.09 -13.52 -4.68
C VAL A 483 -12.52 -14.70 -3.89
N GLN A 484 -13.30 -15.22 -2.95
CA GLN A 484 -12.93 -16.42 -2.21
C GLN A 484 -12.98 -17.65 -3.12
N LEU A 485 -11.81 -18.22 -3.39
CA LEU A 485 -11.59 -19.40 -4.22
C LEU A 485 -11.79 -20.67 -3.38
N GLY A 486 -11.36 -20.64 -2.12
CA GLY A 486 -11.49 -21.74 -1.19
C GLY A 486 -10.90 -21.46 0.19
N LEU A 487 -10.81 -22.50 1.00
CA LEU A 487 -10.05 -22.55 2.25
C LEU A 487 -9.09 -23.74 2.20
N TRP A 488 -7.97 -23.67 2.93
CA TRP A 488 -7.08 -24.81 3.15
C TRP A 488 -6.79 -25.01 4.63
N THR A 489 -6.67 -26.27 5.01
CA THR A 489 -6.28 -26.75 6.35
C THR A 489 -5.37 -27.97 6.16
N SER A 490 -4.71 -28.46 7.21
CA SER A 490 -3.99 -29.75 7.11
C SER A 490 -4.90 -30.96 6.84
N ASP A 491 -6.23 -30.83 6.99
CA ASP A 491 -7.21 -31.85 6.59
C ASP A 491 -7.52 -31.79 5.07
N GLY A 492 -7.16 -30.72 4.35
CA GLY A 492 -7.31 -30.58 2.89
C GLY A 492 -7.76 -29.20 2.38
N PHE A 493 -8.06 -29.13 1.07
CA PHE A 493 -8.69 -27.97 0.41
C PHE A 493 -10.22 -28.06 0.50
N THR A 494 -10.88 -26.91 0.61
CA THR A 494 -12.33 -26.75 0.47
C THR A 494 -12.60 -25.68 -0.59
N TRP A 495 -12.92 -26.12 -1.80
CA TRP A 495 -13.16 -25.24 -2.94
C TRP A 495 -14.54 -24.58 -2.89
N LEU A 496 -14.59 -23.31 -3.29
CA LEU A 496 -15.80 -22.46 -3.27
C LEU A 496 -16.10 -21.82 -4.64
N ARG A 497 -15.10 -21.75 -5.54
CA ARG A 497 -15.23 -21.25 -6.92
C ARG A 497 -14.26 -21.98 -7.86
N ASP A 498 -14.58 -21.99 -9.15
CA ASP A 498 -13.69 -22.43 -10.23
C ASP A 498 -12.39 -21.62 -10.26
N VAL A 499 -11.28 -22.25 -10.65
CA VAL A 499 -9.98 -21.60 -10.87
C VAL A 499 -9.96 -21.02 -12.28
N ILE A 500 -9.95 -19.70 -12.43
CA ILE A 500 -9.90 -19.05 -13.74
C ILE A 500 -8.44 -18.74 -14.10
N TRP A 501 -7.90 -19.31 -15.18
CA TRP A 501 -6.51 -19.08 -15.62
C TRP A 501 -6.33 -17.82 -16.47
N SER A 502 -7.41 -17.26 -17.03
CA SER A 502 -7.34 -16.05 -17.87
C SER A 502 -8.46 -15.07 -17.52
N PRO A 503 -8.14 -13.80 -17.19
CA PRO A 503 -9.17 -12.80 -16.83
C PRO A 503 -10.03 -12.39 -18.03
N SER A 504 -9.51 -12.59 -19.24
CA SER A 504 -10.14 -12.23 -20.51
C SER A 504 -10.92 -13.37 -21.16
N ASP A 505 -10.87 -14.59 -20.60
CA ASP A 505 -11.45 -15.78 -21.22
C ASP A 505 -11.86 -16.81 -20.15
N SER A 506 -13.14 -16.79 -19.78
CA SER A 506 -13.73 -17.69 -18.77
C SER A 506 -13.91 -19.15 -19.25
N SER A 507 -13.56 -19.46 -20.51
CA SER A 507 -13.40 -20.86 -20.94
C SER A 507 -12.09 -21.46 -20.41
N LYS A 508 -11.07 -20.64 -20.16
CA LYS A 508 -9.76 -21.05 -19.64
C LYS A 508 -9.80 -21.17 -18.12
N ARG A 509 -10.49 -22.20 -17.63
CA ARG A 509 -10.66 -22.47 -16.20
C ARG A 509 -10.43 -23.94 -15.85
N VAL A 510 -10.37 -24.22 -14.56
CA VAL A 510 -10.58 -25.55 -13.96
C VAL A 510 -11.90 -25.47 -13.20
N PRO A 511 -12.90 -26.31 -13.53
CA PRO A 511 -14.09 -26.45 -12.70
C PRO A 511 -13.72 -26.95 -11.31
N CYS A 512 -14.08 -26.23 -10.26
CA CYS A 512 -13.76 -26.59 -8.86
C CYS A 512 -14.96 -26.40 -7.92
N SER A 513 -16.18 -26.32 -8.44
CA SER A 513 -17.39 -26.35 -7.62
C SER A 513 -17.53 -27.71 -6.91
N THR A 514 -17.71 -27.67 -5.58
CA THR A 514 -17.93 -28.82 -4.66
C THR A 514 -16.73 -29.76 -4.45
N GLU A 515 -15.96 -29.47 -3.40
CA GLU A 515 -14.93 -30.29 -2.74
C GLU A 515 -13.69 -30.72 -3.56
N GLN A 516 -13.81 -30.95 -4.86
CA GLN A 516 -12.70 -31.32 -5.75
C GLN A 516 -12.72 -30.49 -7.05
N CYS A 517 -11.58 -30.42 -7.72
CA CYS A 517 -11.49 -29.86 -9.07
C CYS A 517 -11.63 -30.97 -10.11
N ASP A 518 -12.43 -30.75 -11.13
CA ASP A 518 -12.43 -31.60 -12.32
C ASP A 518 -11.21 -31.26 -13.17
N LEU A 519 -10.32 -32.26 -13.35
CA LEU A 519 -9.08 -32.13 -14.12
C LEU A 519 -9.20 -32.68 -15.54
N ASP A 520 -10.33 -33.28 -15.91
CA ASP A 520 -10.58 -33.77 -17.27
C ASP A 520 -11.44 -32.75 -18.06
N ASP A 521 -12.35 -32.02 -17.40
CA ASP A 521 -13.01 -30.79 -17.94
C ASP A 521 -12.12 -29.52 -17.83
N ALA A 522 -10.88 -29.64 -17.35
CA ALA A 522 -9.95 -28.52 -17.21
C ALA A 522 -9.40 -28.02 -18.57
N TRP A 523 -9.16 -26.71 -18.69
CA TRP A 523 -8.54 -26.16 -19.90
C TRP A 523 -7.10 -26.67 -20.10
N VAL A 524 -6.87 -27.41 -21.19
CA VAL A 524 -5.55 -27.95 -21.58
C VAL A 524 -4.93 -27.16 -22.75
N PRO A 525 -3.64 -26.76 -22.66
CA PRO A 525 -2.88 -26.22 -23.78
C PRO A 525 -2.79 -27.17 -25.00
N ALA A 526 -3.08 -26.64 -26.19
CA ALA A 526 -3.21 -27.43 -27.43
C ALA A 526 -1.93 -28.16 -27.89
N ASP A 527 -0.75 -27.71 -27.44
CA ASP A 527 0.54 -28.36 -27.73
C ASP A 527 0.63 -29.76 -27.10
N ARG A 528 0.02 -29.96 -25.92
CA ARG A 528 -0.05 -31.29 -25.26
C ARG A 528 -1.02 -32.21 -25.97
N ILE A 529 -2.16 -31.67 -26.39
CA ILE A 529 -3.18 -32.41 -27.14
C ILE A 529 -2.59 -32.92 -28.47
N SER A 530 -1.77 -32.12 -29.14
CA SER A 530 -1.08 -32.48 -30.39
C SER A 530 -0.06 -33.63 -30.27
N GLN A 531 0.32 -34.04 -29.05
CA GLN A 531 1.24 -35.16 -28.81
C GLN A 531 0.51 -36.52 -28.78
N CYS A 532 -0.83 -36.53 -28.76
CA CYS A 532 -1.61 -37.76 -28.81
C CYS A 532 -1.84 -38.25 -30.25
N TYR A 533 -1.70 -39.56 -30.44
CA TYR A 533 -1.83 -40.22 -31.73
C TYR A 533 -3.32 -40.45 -32.09
N PRO A 534 -3.66 -40.58 -33.39
CA PRO A 534 -5.05 -40.75 -33.80
C PRO A 534 -5.72 -41.94 -33.11
N GLY A 535 -6.99 -41.77 -32.71
CA GLY A 535 -7.73 -42.68 -31.86
C GLY A 535 -7.62 -42.40 -30.36
N THR A 536 -6.81 -41.41 -29.95
CA THR A 536 -6.59 -41.03 -28.54
C THR A 536 -6.64 -39.52 -28.30
N VAL A 537 -7.02 -39.14 -27.08
CA VAL A 537 -7.14 -37.74 -26.61
C VAL A 537 -6.44 -37.56 -25.25
N PHE A 538 -6.08 -36.32 -24.89
CA PHE A 538 -5.24 -36.04 -23.73
C PHE A 538 -6.06 -35.84 -22.43
N SER A 539 -5.94 -36.76 -21.47
CA SER A 539 -6.32 -36.54 -20.06
C SER A 539 -5.13 -36.00 -19.28
N VAL A 540 -5.37 -35.04 -18.39
CA VAL A 540 -4.36 -34.44 -17.51
C VAL A 540 -3.73 -35.48 -16.56
N GLN A 541 -4.48 -36.51 -16.19
CA GLN A 541 -4.06 -37.52 -15.21
C GLN A 541 -3.24 -38.66 -15.83
N LEU A 542 -3.58 -39.07 -17.06
CA LEU A 542 -3.09 -40.31 -17.68
C LEU A 542 -2.34 -40.10 -19.00
N GLY A 543 -2.35 -38.89 -19.57
CA GLY A 543 -1.89 -38.65 -20.93
C GLY A 543 -2.92 -39.14 -21.95
N CYS A 544 -2.45 -39.79 -23.03
CA CYS A 544 -3.31 -40.12 -24.16
C CYS A 544 -4.18 -41.37 -23.92
N VAL A 545 -5.51 -41.19 -23.90
CA VAL A 545 -6.54 -42.21 -23.63
C VAL A 545 -7.37 -42.48 -24.88
N ALA A 546 -7.75 -43.74 -25.13
CA ALA A 546 -8.41 -44.18 -26.37
C ALA A 546 -9.94 -44.01 -26.39
N CYS A 547 -10.48 -43.70 -27.57
CA CYS A 547 -11.93 -43.51 -27.78
C CYS A 547 -12.73 -44.82 -27.87
N ALA A 548 -13.98 -44.79 -27.41
CA ALA A 548 -14.93 -45.90 -27.52
C ALA A 548 -15.65 -45.93 -28.89
N PRO A 549 -16.26 -47.06 -29.31
CA PRO A 549 -17.09 -47.13 -30.51
C PRO A 549 -18.22 -46.09 -30.52
N GLY A 550 -18.63 -45.67 -31.73
CA GLY A 550 -19.49 -44.50 -31.93
C GLY A 550 -18.79 -43.15 -31.72
N ARG A 551 -17.54 -43.13 -31.22
CA ARG A 551 -16.70 -41.93 -31.06
C ARG A 551 -15.36 -42.09 -31.77
N PHE A 552 -14.75 -40.98 -32.17
CA PHE A 552 -13.44 -40.93 -32.83
C PHE A 552 -12.56 -39.83 -32.25
N ALA A 553 -11.26 -39.88 -32.58
CA ALA A 553 -10.36 -38.76 -32.39
C ALA A 553 -9.30 -38.71 -33.49
N ALA A 554 -9.21 -37.59 -34.22
CA ALA A 554 -8.02 -37.29 -35.00
C ALA A 554 -6.84 -36.94 -34.06
N ALA A 555 -5.60 -37.01 -34.55
CA ALA A 555 -4.45 -36.51 -33.78
C ALA A 555 -4.66 -35.03 -33.41
N GLY A 556 -4.47 -34.68 -32.14
CA GLY A 556 -4.71 -33.33 -31.65
C GLY A 556 -6.16 -32.99 -31.26
N MET A 557 -7.08 -33.96 -31.20
CA MET A 557 -8.42 -33.73 -30.61
C MET A 557 -8.39 -33.75 -29.07
N ALA A 558 -9.14 -32.83 -28.46
CA ALA A 558 -9.22 -32.64 -27.01
C ALA A 558 -10.14 -33.67 -26.32
N GLU A 559 -11.27 -33.99 -26.95
CA GLU A 559 -12.26 -34.96 -26.49
C GLU A 559 -12.58 -35.95 -27.63
N CYS A 560 -12.94 -37.18 -27.30
CA CYS A 560 -13.37 -38.19 -28.28
C CYS A 560 -14.74 -37.82 -28.85
N GLN A 561 -14.79 -37.13 -29.98
CA GLN A 561 -16.05 -36.63 -30.55
C GLN A 561 -16.97 -37.79 -30.99
N PRO A 562 -18.29 -37.70 -30.79
CA PRO A 562 -19.24 -38.63 -31.41
C PRO A 562 -19.12 -38.54 -32.93
N CYS A 563 -19.35 -39.66 -33.61
CA CYS A 563 -19.53 -39.61 -35.06
C CYS A 563 -20.71 -38.71 -35.40
N ASP A 564 -20.45 -37.68 -36.21
CA ASP A 564 -21.49 -36.82 -36.72
C ASP A 564 -22.52 -37.63 -37.51
N ALA A 565 -23.75 -37.13 -37.56
CA ALA A 565 -24.78 -37.68 -38.43
C ALA A 565 -24.23 -37.89 -39.85
N GLY A 566 -24.61 -38.97 -40.50
CA GLY A 566 -24.04 -39.44 -41.77
C GLY A 566 -22.71 -40.19 -41.63
N THR A 567 -22.12 -40.30 -40.45
CA THR A 567 -20.90 -41.08 -40.21
C THR A 567 -21.09 -42.09 -39.08
N PHE A 568 -20.23 -43.12 -39.02
CA PHE A 568 -20.25 -44.13 -37.98
C PHE A 568 -18.85 -44.62 -37.59
N ALA A 569 -18.70 -45.17 -36.38
CA ALA A 569 -17.46 -45.83 -35.93
C ALA A 569 -17.80 -47.13 -35.20
N ASN A 570 -17.35 -48.26 -35.76
CA ASN A 570 -17.67 -49.59 -35.25
C ASN A 570 -16.62 -50.17 -34.28
N ASP A 571 -15.42 -49.57 -34.20
CA ASP A 571 -14.30 -50.06 -33.37
C ASP A 571 -13.79 -48.97 -32.40
N SER A 572 -13.11 -49.38 -31.33
CA SER A 572 -12.43 -48.47 -30.41
C SER A 572 -11.11 -47.94 -30.99
N SER A 573 -10.65 -46.78 -30.51
CA SER A 573 -9.49 -46.03 -31.02
C SER A 573 -9.57 -45.65 -32.52
N MET A 574 -10.77 -45.45 -33.07
CA MET A 574 -10.91 -44.96 -34.44
C MET A 574 -10.40 -43.52 -34.60
N ALA A 575 -9.56 -43.32 -35.61
CA ALA A 575 -8.95 -42.05 -35.99
C ALA A 575 -9.91 -41.09 -36.71
N SER A 576 -10.98 -41.63 -37.28
CA SER A 576 -11.97 -40.95 -38.13
C SER A 576 -13.20 -41.83 -38.26
N CYS A 577 -14.40 -41.27 -38.20
CA CYS A 577 -15.61 -42.02 -38.55
C CYS A 577 -15.68 -42.33 -40.04
N HIS A 578 -16.32 -43.44 -40.40
CA HIS A 578 -16.57 -43.82 -41.79
C HIS A 578 -17.89 -43.23 -42.29
N PRO A 579 -17.96 -42.74 -43.54
CA PRO A 579 -19.17 -42.15 -44.07
C PRO A 579 -20.20 -43.24 -44.46
N CYS A 580 -21.48 -42.96 -44.24
CA CYS A 580 -22.56 -43.72 -44.87
C CYS A 580 -22.40 -43.67 -46.40
N SER A 581 -22.60 -44.78 -47.11
CA SER A 581 -22.52 -44.80 -48.58
C SER A 581 -23.68 -44.03 -49.22
N ALA A 582 -23.45 -43.41 -50.39
CA ALA A 582 -24.49 -42.72 -51.16
C ALA A 582 -25.76 -43.58 -51.32
N GLY A 583 -26.94 -42.94 -51.26
CA GLY A 583 -28.24 -43.58 -51.10
C GLY A 583 -28.59 -43.96 -49.65
N SER A 584 -27.69 -43.76 -48.69
CA SER A 584 -27.86 -44.08 -47.27
C SER A 584 -27.39 -42.95 -46.35
N TYR A 585 -28.04 -42.81 -45.20
CA TYR A 585 -27.86 -41.74 -44.23
C TYR A 585 -27.77 -42.27 -42.79
N SER A 586 -27.36 -41.43 -41.85
CA SER A 586 -27.57 -41.67 -40.42
C SER A 586 -27.93 -40.35 -39.74
N ASN A 587 -29.00 -40.31 -38.95
CA ASN A 587 -29.53 -39.07 -38.37
C ASN A 587 -29.27 -38.94 -36.85
N VAL A 588 -28.45 -39.83 -36.27
CA VAL A 588 -28.11 -39.83 -34.84
C VAL A 588 -26.62 -39.58 -34.63
N LEU A 589 -26.29 -38.75 -33.63
CA LEU A 589 -24.90 -38.53 -33.21
C LEU A 589 -24.39 -39.76 -32.46
N GLY A 590 -23.17 -40.18 -32.80
CA GLY A 590 -22.50 -41.32 -32.18
C GLY A 590 -22.87 -42.68 -32.77
N ALA A 591 -23.30 -42.72 -34.04
CA ALA A 591 -23.77 -43.94 -34.70
C ALA A 591 -22.67 -45.01 -34.86
N ASP A 592 -23.09 -46.28 -34.85
CA ASP A 592 -22.28 -47.46 -35.21
C ASP A 592 -22.63 -48.03 -36.60
N SER A 593 -23.66 -47.48 -37.26
CA SER A 593 -24.26 -47.99 -38.51
C SER A 593 -25.15 -46.94 -39.23
N CYS A 594 -25.73 -47.28 -40.41
CA CYS A 594 -26.47 -46.37 -41.30
C CYS A 594 -27.79 -46.97 -41.88
N GLU A 595 -28.75 -46.12 -42.26
CA GLU A 595 -30.07 -46.41 -42.86
C GLU A 595 -30.17 -45.96 -44.35
N SER A 596 -31.25 -46.29 -45.10
CA SER A 596 -31.33 -46.00 -46.56
C SER A 596 -32.55 -45.16 -47.03
N CYS A 597 -32.37 -44.38 -48.10
CA CYS A 597 -33.28 -43.31 -48.51
C CYS A 597 -34.57 -43.69 -49.26
N THR A 598 -35.57 -42.79 -49.21
CA THR A 598 -36.92 -42.90 -49.81
C THR A 598 -37.07 -42.12 -51.14
N PRO A 599 -38.07 -42.43 -52.01
CA PRO A 599 -38.20 -41.81 -53.33
C PRO A 599 -38.68 -40.35 -53.25
N GLY A 600 -38.28 -39.52 -54.22
CA GLY A 600 -38.38 -38.05 -54.17
C GLY A 600 -37.27 -37.37 -53.35
N PHE A 601 -36.44 -38.20 -52.70
CA PHE A 601 -35.27 -37.78 -51.94
C PHE A 601 -34.04 -38.57 -52.40
N TYR A 602 -32.86 -38.03 -52.15
CA TYR A 602 -31.58 -38.61 -52.53
C TYR A 602 -30.53 -38.35 -51.46
N ALA A 603 -29.45 -39.13 -51.51
CA ALA A 603 -28.26 -38.99 -50.69
C ALA A 603 -27.07 -39.14 -51.64
N ASN A 604 -26.69 -38.06 -52.32
CA ASN A 604 -25.62 -38.12 -53.32
C ASN A 604 -24.25 -38.34 -52.70
N ASP A 605 -23.99 -37.68 -51.58
CA ASP A 605 -22.70 -37.71 -50.94
C ASP A 605 -22.57 -38.94 -50.04
N THR A 606 -21.37 -39.51 -50.00
CA THR A 606 -20.99 -40.32 -48.86
C THR A 606 -21.02 -39.44 -47.61
N SER A 607 -21.70 -39.88 -46.56
CA SER A 607 -22.06 -39.14 -45.32
C SER A 607 -23.24 -38.17 -45.36
N SER A 608 -24.28 -38.45 -46.16
CA SER A 608 -25.59 -37.81 -45.97
C SER A 608 -26.14 -38.01 -44.55
N THR A 609 -26.59 -36.93 -43.91
CA THR A 609 -27.12 -36.93 -42.52
C THR A 609 -28.64 -37.16 -42.47
N ALA A 610 -29.30 -36.80 -43.56
CA ALA A 610 -30.68 -37.11 -43.93
C ALA A 610 -30.71 -37.32 -45.45
N CYS A 611 -31.86 -37.71 -45.99
CA CYS A 611 -32.07 -37.71 -47.44
C CYS A 611 -32.56 -36.34 -47.86
N ASP A 612 -31.88 -35.69 -48.80
CA ASP A 612 -32.26 -34.38 -49.32
C ASP A 612 -33.40 -34.48 -50.32
N THR A 613 -34.28 -33.48 -50.32
CA THR A 613 -35.27 -33.31 -51.40
C THR A 613 -34.55 -32.93 -52.69
N CYS A 614 -34.93 -33.49 -53.84
CA CYS A 614 -34.36 -33.04 -55.12
C CYS A 614 -34.44 -31.50 -55.26
N PRO A 615 -33.32 -30.80 -55.44
CA PRO A 615 -33.26 -29.34 -55.28
C PRO A 615 -33.86 -28.60 -56.46
N LEU A 616 -33.90 -27.27 -56.37
CA LEU A 616 -34.35 -26.44 -57.49
C LEU A 616 -33.44 -26.67 -58.70
N GLY A 617 -33.95 -27.41 -59.69
CA GLY A 617 -33.27 -27.80 -60.92
C GLY A 617 -33.20 -29.29 -61.19
N ARG A 618 -33.73 -30.16 -60.31
CA ARG A 618 -33.52 -31.61 -60.41
C ARG A 618 -34.72 -32.44 -59.93
N TYR A 619 -34.80 -33.73 -60.32
CA TYR A 619 -35.86 -34.66 -59.90
C TYR A 619 -35.38 -36.10 -59.64
N GLY A 620 -36.13 -36.93 -58.88
CA GLY A 620 -35.60 -38.22 -58.38
C GLY A 620 -36.65 -39.33 -58.10
N PRO A 621 -36.63 -40.48 -58.82
CA PRO A 621 -37.76 -41.41 -58.84
C PRO A 621 -37.66 -42.70 -57.97
N GLN A 622 -36.54 -43.04 -57.33
CA GLN A 622 -36.35 -44.36 -56.65
C GLN A 622 -35.83 -44.26 -55.20
N LYS A 623 -35.85 -45.39 -54.47
CA LYS A 623 -35.20 -45.52 -53.14
C LYS A 623 -33.68 -45.62 -53.27
N GLY A 624 -32.97 -45.16 -52.25
CA GLY A 624 -31.51 -45.22 -52.21
C GLY A 624 -30.81 -44.42 -53.32
N LEU A 625 -31.44 -43.34 -53.78
CA LEU A 625 -30.97 -42.57 -54.93
C LEU A 625 -29.70 -41.77 -54.58
N ALA A 626 -28.73 -41.73 -55.50
CA ALA A 626 -27.43 -41.07 -55.32
C ALA A 626 -27.22 -39.83 -56.22
N GLU A 627 -28.20 -39.44 -57.03
CA GLU A 627 -28.27 -38.10 -57.63
C GLU A 627 -29.71 -37.84 -58.10
N CYS A 628 -30.15 -36.57 -58.09
CA CYS A 628 -31.36 -36.18 -58.81
C CYS A 628 -30.99 -35.63 -60.19
N GLU A 629 -31.76 -36.03 -61.20
CA GLU A 629 -31.53 -35.82 -62.63
C GLU A 629 -31.70 -34.34 -63.02
N GLU A 630 -30.77 -33.77 -63.82
CA GLU A 630 -30.67 -32.32 -64.08
C GLU A 630 -31.63 -31.74 -65.13
N CYS A 631 -32.08 -30.50 -64.88
CA CYS A 631 -32.66 -29.62 -65.89
C CYS A 631 -31.62 -29.01 -66.85
N PRO A 632 -32.02 -28.59 -68.07
CA PRO A 632 -31.12 -27.98 -69.05
C PRO A 632 -30.37 -26.73 -68.57
N PRO A 633 -29.15 -26.44 -69.10
CA PRO A 633 -28.29 -25.38 -68.59
C PRO A 633 -28.93 -23.99 -68.63
N GLY A 634 -28.71 -23.22 -67.56
CA GLY A 634 -29.39 -21.95 -67.32
C GLY A 634 -30.82 -22.07 -66.78
N ARG A 635 -31.21 -23.24 -66.25
CA ARG A 635 -32.57 -23.50 -65.74
C ARG A 635 -32.61 -24.28 -64.39
N THR A 636 -33.38 -23.78 -63.41
CA THR A 636 -33.65 -24.29 -62.03
C THR A 636 -35.17 -24.46 -61.76
N THR A 637 -35.66 -25.58 -61.19
CA THR A 637 -37.11 -25.92 -61.06
C THR A 637 -37.90 -24.92 -60.22
N GLY A 638 -39.22 -24.90 -60.37
CA GLY A 638 -40.14 -24.06 -59.59
C GLY A 638 -40.44 -24.51 -58.15
N PHE A 639 -40.14 -25.77 -57.80
CA PHE A 639 -40.26 -26.31 -56.44
C PHE A 639 -39.30 -27.51 -56.25
N SER A 640 -38.97 -27.82 -54.99
CA SER A 640 -38.09 -28.94 -54.60
C SER A 640 -38.89 -30.22 -54.29
N ALA A 641 -38.19 -31.34 -54.13
CA ALA A 641 -38.76 -32.70 -54.00
C ALA A 641 -39.52 -33.17 -55.26
N ALA A 642 -39.15 -32.67 -56.44
CA ALA A 642 -39.73 -33.12 -57.70
C ALA A 642 -39.41 -34.61 -57.96
N ILE A 643 -40.43 -35.37 -58.36
CA ILE A 643 -40.30 -36.77 -58.78
C ILE A 643 -40.36 -36.96 -60.31
N THR A 644 -40.55 -35.87 -61.06
CA THR A 644 -40.62 -35.79 -62.54
C THR A 644 -40.04 -34.45 -63.06
N GLU A 645 -39.81 -34.33 -64.37
CA GLU A 645 -38.88 -33.38 -65.02
C GLU A 645 -39.35 -31.89 -65.19
N ASP A 646 -40.65 -31.57 -65.07
CA ASP A 646 -41.29 -30.51 -65.86
C ASP A 646 -41.21 -28.99 -65.39
N ALA A 647 -40.07 -28.30 -65.06
CA ALA A 647 -40.19 -26.98 -64.33
C ALA A 647 -39.18 -25.74 -64.33
N CYS A 648 -38.21 -25.44 -65.24
CA CYS A 648 -36.96 -24.69 -64.85
C CYS A 648 -36.54 -23.22 -65.39
N GLN A 649 -35.77 -22.36 -64.62
CA GLN A 649 -35.37 -20.89 -64.83
C GLN A 649 -33.91 -20.34 -64.40
N CYS A 650 -33.48 -19.06 -64.60
CA CYS A 650 -32.03 -18.58 -64.65
C CYS A 650 -31.49 -17.52 -63.58
N GLN A 651 -30.20 -17.03 -63.66
CA GLN A 651 -29.41 -16.27 -62.61
C GLN A 651 -28.51 -15.01 -63.00
N GLY A 652 -27.22 -14.87 -62.54
CA GLY A 652 -26.56 -13.61 -62.00
C GLY A 652 -25.33 -12.83 -62.66
N HIS A 653 -24.28 -12.41 -61.88
CA HIS A 653 -23.35 -11.23 -62.14
C HIS A 653 -22.04 -11.51 -62.95
N LEU A 654 -21.81 -10.81 -64.07
CA LEU A 654 -20.75 -11.08 -65.06
C LEU A 654 -19.65 -10.00 -65.17
N TYR A 655 -18.37 -10.41 -65.28
CA TYR A 655 -17.31 -9.65 -65.97
C TYR A 655 -16.92 -10.36 -67.28
N GLN A 656 -17.31 -9.82 -68.43
CA GLN A 656 -17.19 -10.45 -69.77
C GLN A 656 -17.77 -11.89 -69.89
N GLY A 657 -18.49 -12.37 -68.87
CA GLY A 657 -19.00 -13.75 -68.77
C GLY A 657 -18.52 -14.53 -67.53
N GLN A 658 -17.50 -14.07 -66.77
CA GLN A 658 -16.74 -14.84 -65.75
C GLN A 658 -16.27 -13.96 -64.52
N CYS A 659 -15.36 -14.42 -63.60
CA CYS A 659 -14.91 -13.73 -62.33
C CYS A 659 -13.55 -14.23 -61.69
N ILE A 660 -12.98 -13.60 -60.61
CA ILE A 660 -11.63 -13.85 -59.98
C ILE A 660 -11.50 -13.46 -58.45
N VAL A 661 -10.51 -13.97 -57.66
CA VAL A 661 -10.26 -13.74 -56.17
C VAL A 661 -8.74 -13.81 -55.74
N CYS A 662 -8.31 -13.29 -54.54
CA CYS A 662 -6.89 -13.21 -54.03
C CYS A 662 -6.66 -13.47 -52.47
N PRO A 663 -5.40 -13.68 -51.93
CA PRO A 663 -5.09 -14.12 -50.52
C PRO A 663 -3.91 -13.45 -49.71
N GLY A 664 -3.74 -13.75 -48.39
CA GLY A 664 -2.46 -13.65 -47.62
C GLY A 664 -2.49 -12.95 -46.22
N THR A 665 -1.39 -12.96 -45.43
CA THR A 665 -1.18 -12.04 -44.26
C THR A 665 -0.66 -10.66 -44.72
N SER A 666 -1.18 -10.21 -45.85
CA SER A 666 -0.62 -9.14 -46.66
C SER A 666 -1.74 -8.54 -47.49
N ARG A 667 -1.97 -7.24 -47.39
CA ARG A 667 -3.13 -6.58 -48.03
C ARG A 667 -2.89 -6.35 -49.54
N TYR A 668 -3.93 -6.51 -50.36
CA TYR A 668 -3.86 -6.26 -51.81
C TYR A 668 -4.04 -4.76 -52.13
N GLU A 669 -2.97 -4.14 -52.62
CA GLU A 669 -2.84 -2.70 -52.84
C GLU A 669 -2.04 -2.42 -54.13
N GLU A 670 -2.55 -1.53 -55.00
CA GLU A 670 -2.01 -1.18 -56.32
C GLU A 670 -1.55 -2.35 -57.25
N GLY A 671 -2.04 -3.57 -57.00
CA GLY A 671 -1.71 -4.77 -57.79
C GLY A 671 -0.66 -5.69 -57.16
N GLN A 672 -0.18 -5.39 -55.94
CA GLN A 672 0.76 -6.23 -55.18
C GLN A 672 0.31 -6.38 -53.72
N CYS A 673 1.11 -7.08 -52.90
CA CYS A 673 0.79 -7.40 -51.50
C CYS A 673 1.93 -6.99 -50.54
N ILE A 674 1.58 -6.40 -49.38
CA ILE A 674 2.53 -5.77 -48.43
C ILE A 674 2.19 -6.18 -46.96
N GLY A 675 3.20 -6.26 -46.08
CA GLY A 675 3.07 -6.65 -44.66
C GLY A 675 2.96 -5.51 -43.63
N CYS A 676 2.84 -5.85 -42.34
CA CYS A 676 2.47 -4.95 -41.23
C CYS A 676 3.47 -4.91 -40.05
N GLY A 677 3.32 -3.93 -39.14
CA GLY A 677 4.29 -3.56 -38.08
C GLY A 677 3.84 -3.76 -36.63
N GLU A 678 4.64 -3.26 -35.68
CA GLU A 678 4.45 -3.49 -34.22
C GLU A 678 3.08 -3.01 -33.73
N GLY A 679 2.31 -3.95 -33.16
CA GLY A 679 0.98 -3.69 -32.60
C GLY A 679 -0.20 -3.97 -33.55
N LEU A 680 0.01 -4.57 -34.73
CA LEU A 680 -1.03 -4.73 -35.77
C LEU A 680 -1.12 -6.13 -36.40
N ILE A 681 -2.30 -6.47 -36.96
CA ILE A 681 -2.64 -7.76 -37.59
C ILE A 681 -3.36 -7.51 -38.93
N CYS A 682 -3.03 -8.24 -40.01
CA CYS A 682 -3.45 -7.91 -41.38
C CYS A 682 -3.68 -9.14 -42.30
N ASN A 683 -4.93 -9.61 -42.48
CA ASN A 683 -5.23 -10.85 -43.23
C ASN A 683 -5.91 -10.63 -44.59
N GLY A 684 -5.19 -10.10 -45.58
CA GLY A 684 -5.58 -10.07 -47.01
C GLY A 684 -6.65 -9.04 -47.37
N SER A 685 -7.53 -8.73 -46.41
CA SER A 685 -8.43 -7.58 -46.38
C SER A 685 -7.66 -6.24 -46.52
N ARG A 686 -8.42 -5.17 -46.75
CA ARG A 686 -7.94 -3.78 -46.68
C ARG A 686 -7.97 -3.20 -45.25
N THR A 687 -8.30 -4.01 -44.25
CA THR A 687 -8.44 -3.63 -42.83
C THR A 687 -7.43 -4.40 -41.96
N ALA A 688 -7.14 -3.85 -40.78
CA ALA A 688 -6.17 -4.38 -39.82
C ALA A 688 -6.64 -4.18 -38.37
N ASP A 689 -6.20 -5.05 -37.46
CA ASP A 689 -6.59 -5.09 -36.04
C ASP A 689 -5.41 -4.75 -35.11
N ILE A 690 -5.67 -4.25 -33.89
CA ILE A 690 -4.68 -3.70 -32.94
C ILE A 690 -4.47 -4.60 -31.72
N VAL A 691 -3.22 -4.65 -31.22
CA VAL A 691 -2.84 -5.28 -29.94
C VAL A 691 -3.22 -4.39 -28.73
N SER A 692 -3.90 -4.99 -27.76
CA SER A 692 -4.29 -4.39 -26.47
C SER A 692 -3.13 -3.70 -25.71
N GLY A 693 -3.40 -2.54 -25.09
CA GLY A 693 -2.40 -1.62 -24.52
C GLY A 693 -1.83 -0.61 -25.54
N TYR A 694 -2.12 -0.81 -26.83
CA TYR A 694 -1.83 0.12 -27.91
C TYR A 694 -3.14 0.57 -28.60
N PHE A 695 -3.06 1.67 -29.34
CA PHE A 695 -4.19 2.28 -30.05
C PHE A 695 -3.79 2.72 -31.45
N SER A 696 -4.69 2.61 -32.42
CA SER A 696 -4.61 3.32 -33.71
C SER A 696 -5.99 3.79 -34.15
N GLU A 697 -6.04 4.86 -34.94
CA GLU A 697 -7.29 5.48 -35.38
C GLU A 697 -7.91 4.72 -36.57
N ALA A 698 -9.23 4.67 -36.67
CA ALA A 698 -9.92 4.08 -37.83
C ALA A 698 -9.61 4.79 -39.17
N THR A 699 -9.15 6.04 -39.12
CA THR A 699 -8.67 6.86 -40.26
C THR A 699 -7.25 6.47 -40.70
N SER A 700 -6.43 5.98 -39.78
CA SER A 700 -5.02 5.64 -39.99
C SER A 700 -4.65 4.35 -39.24
N PRO A 701 -5.26 3.20 -39.59
CA PRO A 701 -5.18 1.94 -38.83
C PRO A 701 -3.81 1.23 -38.91
N PHE A 702 -2.77 1.98 -39.24
CA PHE A 702 -1.37 1.56 -39.28
C PHE A 702 -0.45 2.48 -38.44
N SER A 703 -0.98 3.51 -37.78
CA SER A 703 -0.24 4.42 -36.87
C SER A 703 -0.50 4.06 -35.41
N VAL A 704 0.46 3.39 -34.78
CA VAL A 704 0.30 2.82 -33.43
C VAL A 704 0.85 3.73 -32.34
N TYR A 705 0.00 4.04 -31.37
CA TYR A 705 0.26 4.85 -30.17
C TYR A 705 0.25 3.98 -28.91
N LYS A 706 0.87 4.47 -27.82
CA LYS A 706 1.10 3.71 -26.58
C LYS A 706 0.38 4.36 -25.39
N CYS A 707 -0.52 3.63 -24.75
CA CYS A 707 -1.52 4.19 -23.85
C CYS A 707 -1.01 4.30 -22.39
N LEU A 708 -1.32 5.42 -21.73
CA LEU A 708 -1.04 5.68 -20.31
C LEU A 708 -2.25 6.42 -19.68
N PRO A 709 -3.01 5.79 -18.77
CA PRO A 709 -2.84 4.43 -18.33
C PRO A 709 -3.34 3.44 -19.39
N GLY A 710 -2.49 2.51 -19.85
CA GLY A 710 -2.83 1.44 -20.79
C GLY A 710 -3.88 0.43 -20.34
N LYS A 711 -4.70 0.77 -19.34
CA LYS A 711 -6.09 0.33 -19.23
C LYS A 711 -6.88 0.71 -20.49
N THR A 712 -6.78 1.98 -20.89
CA THR A 712 -7.82 2.64 -21.70
C THR A 712 -7.92 2.16 -23.15
N CYS A 713 -7.08 1.20 -23.55
CA CYS A 713 -6.93 0.69 -24.91
C CYS A 713 -7.08 -0.84 -24.91
N PRO A 714 -8.30 -1.38 -25.11
CA PRO A 714 -8.58 -2.80 -24.94
C PRO A 714 -7.99 -3.64 -26.08
N GLY A 715 -7.66 -3.02 -27.22
CA GLY A 715 -7.27 -3.70 -28.46
C GLY A 715 -8.49 -4.16 -29.27
N GLY A 716 -8.23 -4.78 -30.43
CA GLY A 716 -9.26 -5.11 -31.40
C GLY A 716 -9.32 -4.11 -32.56
N LEU A 717 -10.51 -3.72 -32.99
CA LEU A 717 -10.68 -2.90 -34.18
C LEU A 717 -10.13 -1.46 -34.02
N PRO A 718 -9.61 -0.83 -35.09
CA PRO A 718 -9.17 0.55 -35.08
C PRO A 718 -10.22 1.54 -34.53
N GLY A 719 -9.79 2.39 -33.60
CA GLY A 719 -10.63 3.37 -32.91
C GLY A 719 -11.32 2.89 -31.62
N THR A 720 -11.08 1.66 -31.12
CA THR A 720 -11.67 1.20 -29.84
C THR A 720 -10.91 1.71 -28.60
N CYS A 721 -11.67 2.21 -27.62
CA CYS A 721 -11.22 2.53 -26.26
C CYS A 721 -12.02 1.69 -25.23
N VAL A 722 -11.59 1.71 -23.96
CA VAL A 722 -12.41 1.22 -22.83
C VAL A 722 -13.49 2.26 -22.51
N ASP A 723 -14.70 1.79 -22.21
CA ASP A 723 -15.88 2.57 -21.86
C ASP A 723 -16.18 3.74 -22.84
N GLU A 724 -16.73 4.85 -22.36
CA GLU A 724 -17.00 6.05 -23.18
C GLU A 724 -15.77 6.95 -23.39
N ILE A 725 -14.54 6.46 -23.15
CA ILE A 725 -13.32 7.27 -23.27
C ILE A 725 -13.04 7.58 -24.76
N VAL A 726 -12.67 8.83 -25.03
CA VAL A 726 -12.36 9.34 -26.36
C VAL A 726 -10.98 10.00 -26.43
N GLY A 727 -10.58 10.37 -27.65
CA GLY A 727 -9.27 10.97 -27.94
C GLY A 727 -8.18 9.94 -28.27
N VAL A 728 -7.00 10.43 -28.62
CA VAL A 728 -5.85 9.61 -29.04
C VAL A 728 -4.74 9.78 -28.01
N PRO A 729 -4.22 8.72 -27.35
CA PRO A 729 -4.69 7.33 -27.34
C PRO A 729 -5.59 7.02 -26.13
N CYS A 730 -6.90 7.23 -26.26
CA CYS A 730 -7.94 6.99 -25.24
C CYS A 730 -7.66 7.66 -23.88
N THR A 731 -7.90 8.98 -23.78
CA THR A 731 -7.38 9.80 -22.65
C THR A 731 -8.35 10.85 -22.08
N ARG A 732 -9.59 10.96 -22.58
CA ARG A 732 -10.53 12.04 -22.22
C ARG A 732 -11.96 11.52 -22.11
N CYS A 733 -12.74 11.96 -21.12
CA CYS A 733 -14.19 11.75 -21.14
C CYS A 733 -14.87 12.60 -22.23
N PRO A 734 -16.11 12.27 -22.64
CA PRO A 734 -16.94 13.13 -23.46
C PRO A 734 -17.24 14.48 -22.76
N ASP A 735 -17.46 15.55 -23.53
CA ASP A 735 -17.77 16.87 -22.96
C ASP A 735 -19.04 16.83 -22.08
N GLY A 736 -18.94 17.39 -20.87
CA GLY A 736 -19.99 17.34 -19.85
C GLY A 736 -19.89 16.19 -18.84
N LYS A 737 -18.93 15.27 -19.05
CA LYS A 737 -18.59 14.19 -18.10
C LYS A 737 -17.19 14.36 -17.51
N SER A 738 -17.01 13.93 -16.26
CA SER A 738 -15.73 13.88 -15.55
C SER A 738 -15.35 12.44 -15.20
N TRP A 739 -14.05 12.15 -15.15
CA TRP A 739 -13.55 10.83 -14.75
C TRP A 739 -13.58 10.68 -13.23
N ASP A 740 -14.20 9.62 -12.73
CA ASP A 740 -14.14 9.13 -11.35
C ASP A 740 -13.61 7.68 -11.31
N THR A 741 -13.51 7.04 -10.14
CA THR A 741 -12.80 5.76 -9.94
C THR A 741 -13.23 4.63 -10.87
N ASP A 742 -14.51 4.61 -11.24
CA ASP A 742 -15.15 3.54 -12.01
C ASP A 742 -15.76 3.99 -13.36
N GLY A 743 -15.41 5.19 -13.85
CA GLY A 743 -15.76 5.63 -15.22
C GLY A 743 -16.01 7.14 -15.40
N CYS A 744 -16.66 7.51 -16.51
CA CYS A 744 -17.05 8.91 -16.80
C CYS A 744 -18.46 9.23 -16.26
N GLU A 745 -18.54 9.93 -15.13
CA GLU A 745 -19.79 10.43 -14.52
C GLU A 745 -20.23 11.81 -15.08
N GLU A 746 -21.51 12.17 -14.91
CA GLU A 746 -22.05 13.47 -15.34
C GLU A 746 -21.75 14.62 -14.35
N CYS A 747 -21.31 15.76 -14.87
CA CYS A 747 -20.93 16.93 -14.06
C CYS A 747 -22.12 17.58 -13.33
N THR A 748 -22.13 17.46 -12.00
CA THR A 748 -23.20 18.04 -11.15
C THR A 748 -23.06 19.55 -10.95
N ALA A 749 -24.16 20.23 -10.62
CA ALA A 749 -24.15 21.66 -10.28
C ALA A 749 -23.29 22.01 -9.05
N LEU A 750 -22.89 21.02 -8.24
CA LEU A 750 -22.04 21.20 -7.06
C LEU A 750 -20.56 21.38 -7.43
N SER A 751 -20.05 20.69 -8.46
CA SER A 751 -18.64 20.82 -8.89
C SER A 751 -18.35 22.22 -9.44
N LEU A 752 -19.27 22.75 -10.27
CA LEU A 752 -19.22 24.12 -10.79
C LEU A 752 -19.23 25.17 -9.66
N ALA A 753 -19.99 24.94 -8.59
CA ALA A 753 -19.99 25.83 -7.42
C ALA A 753 -18.67 25.79 -6.65
N GLY A 754 -18.02 24.61 -6.55
CA GLY A 754 -16.74 24.40 -5.87
C GLY A 754 -15.64 25.35 -6.37
N TRP A 755 -15.55 25.57 -7.68
CA TRP A 755 -14.57 26.48 -8.28
C TRP A 755 -14.75 27.96 -7.89
N VAL A 756 -15.99 28.40 -7.71
CA VAL A 756 -16.28 29.77 -7.23
C VAL A 756 -15.83 29.92 -5.77
N PHE A 757 -16.07 28.90 -4.92
CA PHE A 757 -15.57 28.89 -3.55
C PHE A 757 -14.03 28.85 -3.48
N ALA A 758 -13.38 28.04 -4.31
CA ALA A 758 -11.92 27.95 -4.39
C ALA A 758 -11.28 29.31 -4.77
N ALA A 759 -11.83 30.00 -5.77
CA ALA A 759 -11.35 31.33 -6.18
C ALA A 759 -11.53 32.40 -5.09
N LEU A 760 -12.69 32.42 -4.41
CA LEU A 760 -12.97 33.32 -3.29
C LEU A 760 -12.04 33.05 -2.10
N PHE A 761 -11.82 31.77 -1.76
CA PHE A 761 -10.90 31.36 -0.70
C PHE A 761 -9.45 31.72 -1.03
N GLY A 762 -9.02 31.52 -2.28
CA GLY A 762 -7.71 31.92 -2.78
C GLY A 762 -7.45 33.42 -2.56
N MET A 763 -8.37 34.29 -3.00
CA MET A 763 -8.25 35.74 -2.82
C MET A 763 -8.23 36.17 -1.35
N ALA A 764 -8.98 35.50 -0.48
CA ALA A 764 -9.04 35.81 0.96
C ALA A 764 -7.84 35.28 1.76
N SER A 765 -7.29 34.12 1.37
CA SER A 765 -6.19 33.46 2.09
C SER A 765 -4.89 34.26 2.04
N VAL A 766 -4.53 34.81 0.88
CA VAL A 766 -3.27 35.55 0.65
C VAL A 766 -3.06 36.74 1.60
N PRO A 767 -3.98 37.72 1.74
CA PRO A 767 -3.81 38.81 2.71
C PRO A 767 -3.91 38.31 4.16
N THR A 768 -4.70 37.28 4.44
CA THR A 768 -4.81 36.67 5.77
C THR A 768 -3.48 36.05 6.21
N LEU A 769 -2.82 35.32 5.31
CA LEU A 769 -1.50 34.72 5.52
C LEU A 769 -0.42 35.79 5.75
N TYR A 770 -0.43 36.92 5.03
CA TYR A 770 0.47 38.04 5.34
C TYR A 770 0.35 38.50 6.80
N TYR A 771 -0.87 38.63 7.33
CA TYR A 771 -1.06 39.00 8.74
C TYR A 771 -0.65 37.89 9.70
N MET A 772 -1.06 36.64 9.46
CA MET A 772 -0.69 35.49 10.31
C MET A 772 0.82 35.32 10.42
N MET A 773 1.54 35.38 9.29
CA MET A 773 2.99 35.23 9.22
C MET A 773 3.78 36.38 9.89
N ASN A 774 3.18 37.56 9.98
CA ASN A 774 3.81 38.75 10.56
C ASN A 774 3.28 39.14 11.95
N MET A 775 2.42 38.31 12.56
CA MET A 775 1.97 38.47 13.95
C MET A 775 3.13 38.37 14.95
N LYS A 776 3.07 39.14 16.03
CA LYS A 776 4.16 39.26 17.02
C LYS A 776 4.26 38.11 18.05
N GLN A 777 3.41 37.07 17.97
CA GLN A 777 3.37 35.99 18.97
C GLN A 777 4.28 34.81 18.59
N ALA A 778 5.39 34.69 19.31
CA ALA A 778 6.48 33.76 18.99
C ALA A 778 6.22 32.28 19.33
N SER A 779 5.01 31.90 19.76
CA SER A 779 4.64 30.50 19.95
C SER A 779 4.50 29.71 18.65
N MET A 780 4.11 30.37 17.56
CA MET A 780 3.81 29.71 16.28
C MET A 780 5.03 29.42 15.40
N MET A 781 6.26 29.80 15.80
CA MET A 781 7.44 29.59 14.94
C MET A 781 7.76 28.11 14.73
N ALA A 782 7.68 27.30 15.79
CA ALA A 782 8.03 25.87 15.70
C ALA A 782 6.94 25.05 14.99
N THR A 783 5.66 25.36 15.24
CA THR A 783 4.52 24.72 14.56
C THR A 783 4.44 25.09 13.08
N SER A 784 4.73 26.35 12.71
CA SER A 784 4.78 26.74 11.28
C SER A 784 5.99 26.15 10.54
N CYS A 785 7.13 25.95 11.20
CA CYS A 785 8.25 25.21 10.61
C CYS A 785 7.89 23.72 10.39
N ALA A 786 7.30 23.06 11.38
CA ALA A 786 6.86 21.67 11.26
C ALA A 786 5.79 21.51 10.16
N LEU A 787 4.77 22.38 10.12
CA LEU A 787 3.73 22.37 9.08
C LEU A 787 4.32 22.59 7.68
N ALA A 788 5.27 23.52 7.53
CA ALA A 788 5.95 23.74 6.24
C ALA A 788 6.78 22.53 5.81
N MET A 789 7.42 21.82 6.74
CA MET A 789 8.09 20.55 6.45
C MET A 789 7.10 19.46 6.03
N THR A 790 5.92 19.34 6.68
CA THR A 790 4.85 18.42 6.27
C THR A 790 4.34 18.72 4.87
N VAL A 791 4.11 20.00 4.54
CA VAL A 791 3.67 20.39 3.20
C VAL A 791 4.74 20.09 2.15
N CYS A 792 6.01 20.42 2.41
CA CYS A 792 7.11 20.02 1.52
C CYS A 792 7.27 18.50 1.39
N MET A 793 6.93 17.73 2.42
CA MET A 793 6.92 16.27 2.40
C MET A 793 5.83 15.74 1.46
N VAL A 794 4.58 16.17 1.64
CA VAL A 794 3.46 15.77 0.75
C VAL A 794 3.70 16.24 -0.69
N GLN A 795 4.31 17.42 -0.90
CA GLN A 795 4.75 17.86 -2.23
C GLN A 795 5.83 16.93 -2.84
N ASN A 796 6.82 16.48 -2.06
CA ASN A 796 7.84 15.55 -2.57
C ASN A 796 7.22 14.21 -2.98
N ILE A 797 6.29 13.67 -2.17
CA ILE A 797 5.47 12.50 -2.52
C ILE A 797 4.71 12.76 -3.82
N GLY A 798 4.05 13.91 -3.94
CA GLY A 798 3.27 14.27 -5.11
C GLY A 798 4.10 14.51 -6.38
N ILE A 799 5.35 14.98 -6.30
CA ILE A 799 6.26 15.06 -7.47
C ILE A 799 6.68 13.67 -7.91
N VAL A 800 7.04 12.85 -6.93
CA VAL A 800 7.26 11.41 -7.11
C VAL A 800 6.05 10.77 -7.80
N GLY A 801 4.83 11.28 -7.58
CA GLY A 801 3.61 10.84 -8.25
C GLY A 801 3.43 11.03 -9.76
N TYR A 802 4.38 11.63 -10.51
CA TYR A 802 4.23 11.89 -11.96
C TYR A 802 5.41 11.38 -12.79
N ILE A 803 5.57 10.06 -12.94
CA ILE A 803 6.57 9.54 -13.87
C ILE A 803 5.96 8.58 -14.91
N SER A 804 6.79 8.01 -15.79
CA SER A 804 6.29 7.16 -16.89
C SER A 804 5.74 5.83 -16.39
N PHE A 805 6.06 5.48 -15.15
CA PHE A 805 5.42 4.42 -14.42
C PHE A 805 4.13 4.93 -13.73
N SER A 806 3.11 4.09 -13.77
CA SER A 806 1.75 4.20 -13.22
C SER A 806 1.37 3.23 -12.05
N TRP A 807 1.29 3.77 -10.82
CA TRP A 807 1.03 3.14 -9.49
C TRP A 807 -0.21 2.10 -9.48
N PRO A 808 -0.23 0.99 -8.69
CA PRO A 808 -1.32 -0.07 -8.44
C PRO A 808 -2.68 0.20 -7.69
N SER A 809 -3.06 -0.16 -6.41
CA SER A 809 -4.39 0.18 -5.73
C SER A 809 -4.57 0.83 -4.34
N GLU A 810 -3.62 0.82 -3.43
CA GLU A 810 -3.80 1.18 -2.01
C GLU A 810 -3.21 2.59 -1.58
N LEU A 811 -3.14 3.66 -2.44
CA LEU A 811 -2.30 4.92 -2.39
C LEU A 811 -2.61 6.02 -3.45
N GLN A 812 -3.49 5.89 -4.44
CA GLN A 812 -3.96 7.06 -5.18
C GLN A 812 -4.57 7.98 -4.12
N TRP A 813 -5.18 7.44 -3.05
CA TRP A 813 -5.42 8.19 -1.81
C TRP A 813 -4.23 9.00 -1.27
N MET A 814 -2.96 8.60 -1.39
CA MET A 814 -1.77 9.44 -1.13
C MET A 814 -1.42 10.39 -2.29
N PHE A 815 -1.62 10.02 -3.55
CA PHE A 815 -1.38 10.91 -4.69
C PHE A 815 -2.49 11.93 -4.86
N ASP A 816 -3.75 11.55 -4.91
CA ASP A 816 -4.97 12.36 -4.78
C ASP A 816 -4.91 13.30 -3.56
N LEU A 817 -4.50 12.82 -2.38
CA LEU A 817 -4.26 13.69 -1.22
C LEU A 817 -3.12 14.68 -1.49
N SER A 818 -2.09 14.29 -2.25
CA SER A 818 -1.01 15.18 -2.68
C SER A 818 -1.38 16.09 -3.86
N ILE A 819 -2.35 15.76 -4.72
CA ILE A 819 -2.79 16.53 -5.91
C ILE A 819 -3.23 17.93 -5.47
N VAL A 820 -3.93 18.00 -4.33
CA VAL A 820 -4.30 19.25 -3.63
C VAL A 820 -3.07 20.11 -3.26
N PHE A 821 -1.95 19.48 -2.88
CA PHE A 821 -0.70 20.16 -2.50
C PHE A 821 0.28 20.36 -3.67
N THR A 822 0.12 19.65 -4.80
CA THR A 822 0.88 19.89 -6.05
C THR A 822 0.18 20.87 -7.00
N LEU A 823 -0.99 21.40 -6.63
CA LEU A 823 -1.80 22.31 -7.45
C LEU A 823 -2.19 21.73 -8.83
N ASP A 824 -2.48 20.43 -8.85
CA ASP A 824 -3.20 19.81 -9.97
C ASP A 824 -4.70 20.01 -9.73
N LEU A 825 -5.39 20.47 -10.78
CA LEU A 825 -6.74 21.00 -10.73
C LEU A 825 -7.82 19.90 -10.78
N LYS A 826 -7.43 18.65 -11.05
CA LYS A 826 -8.33 17.49 -11.08
C LYS A 826 -9.02 17.24 -9.75
N ALA A 827 -8.33 17.41 -8.61
CA ALA A 827 -8.93 17.28 -7.27
C ALA A 827 -10.02 18.32 -6.94
N VAL A 828 -10.23 19.31 -7.80
CA VAL A 828 -11.33 20.30 -7.68
C VAL A 828 -12.33 20.16 -8.84
N GLY A 829 -12.31 19.04 -9.57
CA GLY A 829 -13.22 18.77 -10.69
C GLY A 829 -13.09 19.75 -11.85
N PHE A 830 -11.88 20.26 -12.13
CA PHE A 830 -11.67 21.24 -13.21
C PHE A 830 -12.07 20.73 -14.60
N ASP A 831 -12.07 19.42 -14.82
CA ASP A 831 -12.52 18.82 -16.08
C ASP A 831 -14.02 19.10 -16.36
N CYS A 832 -14.84 19.37 -15.33
CA CYS A 832 -16.21 19.88 -15.47
C CYS A 832 -16.31 21.38 -15.80
N VAL A 833 -15.20 22.13 -15.77
CA VAL A 833 -15.12 23.56 -16.07
C VAL A 833 -14.48 23.80 -17.43
N SER A 834 -13.48 23.00 -17.82
CA SER A 834 -12.83 23.05 -19.13
C SER A 834 -12.20 21.71 -19.46
N SER A 835 -12.67 21.05 -20.52
CA SER A 835 -12.11 19.78 -21.00
C SER A 835 -10.73 19.91 -21.68
N SER A 836 -10.11 21.11 -21.67
CA SER A 836 -8.79 21.38 -22.27
C SER A 836 -7.64 21.28 -21.24
N PRO A 837 -6.70 20.31 -21.39
CA PRO A 837 -5.56 20.18 -20.49
C PRO A 837 -4.61 21.39 -20.54
N VAL A 838 -4.47 22.01 -21.72
CA VAL A 838 -3.69 23.25 -21.90
C VAL A 838 -4.23 24.38 -21.02
N SER A 839 -5.55 24.51 -20.91
CA SER A 839 -6.15 25.55 -20.04
C SER A 839 -5.86 25.30 -18.56
N GLY A 840 -5.89 24.04 -18.11
CA GLY A 840 -5.52 23.65 -16.75
C GLY A 840 -4.06 23.96 -16.44
N TYR A 841 -3.14 23.55 -17.32
CA TYR A 841 -1.71 23.85 -17.19
C TYR A 841 -1.42 25.35 -17.12
N MET A 842 -2.09 26.15 -17.97
CA MET A 842 -1.93 27.61 -17.98
C MET A 842 -2.44 28.25 -16.68
N ILE A 843 -3.54 27.74 -16.10
CA ILE A 843 -4.05 28.21 -14.80
C ILE A 843 -3.08 27.87 -13.68
N SER A 844 -2.65 26.61 -13.52
CA SER A 844 -1.67 26.22 -12.48
C SER A 844 -0.34 26.96 -12.64
N SER A 845 0.13 27.18 -13.87
CA SER A 845 1.30 28.02 -14.17
C SER A 845 1.12 29.48 -13.73
N ALA A 846 -0.09 30.03 -13.88
CA ALA A 846 -0.42 31.41 -13.51
C ALA A 846 -0.69 31.61 -12.01
N MET A 847 -1.05 30.59 -11.23
CA MET A 847 -1.47 30.75 -9.82
C MET A 847 -0.44 31.48 -8.94
N LEU A 848 0.85 31.12 -8.96
CA LEU A 848 1.90 31.81 -8.19
C LEU A 848 2.17 33.24 -8.71
N PRO A 849 2.37 33.50 -10.02
CA PRO A 849 2.40 34.86 -10.56
C PRO A 849 1.21 35.71 -10.12
N CYS A 850 -0.01 35.19 -10.23
CA CYS A 850 -1.24 35.87 -9.80
C CYS A 850 -1.29 36.09 -8.29
N ALA A 851 -0.84 35.16 -7.46
CA ALA A 851 -0.77 35.33 -5.99
C ALA A 851 0.27 36.39 -5.59
N LEU A 852 1.41 36.48 -6.29
CA LEU A 852 2.43 37.51 -6.07
C LEU A 852 1.95 38.89 -6.54
N VAL A 853 1.27 38.96 -7.70
CA VAL A 853 0.60 40.19 -8.17
C VAL A 853 -0.52 40.60 -7.21
N TRP A 854 -1.29 39.63 -6.67
CA TRP A 854 -2.32 39.89 -5.67
C TRP A 854 -1.72 40.40 -4.36
N LEU A 855 -0.58 39.88 -3.88
CA LEU A 855 0.15 40.47 -2.75
C LEU A 855 0.58 41.93 -3.01
N LEU A 856 0.99 42.26 -4.24
CA LEU A 856 1.32 43.63 -4.63
C LEU A 856 0.08 44.53 -4.69
N ILE A 857 -1.05 44.02 -5.18
CA ILE A 857 -2.35 44.72 -5.18
C ILE A 857 -2.86 44.91 -3.75
N CYS A 858 -2.80 43.89 -2.88
CA CYS A 858 -3.11 44.00 -1.47
C CYS A 858 -2.22 45.04 -0.78
N ASN A 859 -0.92 45.08 -1.07
CA ASN A 859 -0.02 46.15 -0.60
C ASN A 859 -0.44 47.54 -1.10
N PHE A 860 -0.88 47.69 -2.35
CA PHE A 860 -1.41 48.95 -2.87
C PHE A 860 -2.71 49.37 -2.14
N LEU A 861 -3.70 48.47 -2.07
CA LEU A 861 -4.97 48.67 -1.36
C LEU A 861 -4.76 48.94 0.15
N SER A 862 -3.75 48.33 0.76
CA SER A 862 -3.39 48.54 2.18
C SER A 862 -3.09 50.01 2.49
N ARG A 863 -2.60 50.79 1.52
CA ARG A 863 -2.29 52.21 1.67
C ARG A 863 -3.55 53.07 1.78
N LEU A 864 -4.65 52.63 1.18
CA LEU A 864 -5.98 53.24 1.28
C LEU A 864 -6.64 52.93 2.63
N LEU A 865 -6.20 51.87 3.32
CA LEU A 865 -6.71 51.48 4.64
C LEU A 865 -5.99 52.24 5.80
N PRO A 866 -6.61 52.28 7.00
CA PRO A 866 -6.01 52.85 8.20
C PRO A 866 -4.64 52.25 8.52
N THR A 867 -3.77 53.01 9.20
CA THR A 867 -2.36 52.67 9.44
C THR A 867 -2.10 51.28 10.03
N ARG A 868 -3.01 50.76 10.86
CA ARG A 868 -2.95 49.39 11.42
C ARG A 868 -3.01 48.26 10.38
N TRP A 869 -3.54 48.52 9.19
CA TRP A 869 -3.73 47.55 8.10
C TRP A 869 -2.75 47.80 6.93
N ARG A 870 -1.63 48.51 7.14
CA ARG A 870 -0.65 48.81 6.09
C ARG A 870 0.43 47.74 5.98
N PHE A 871 0.78 47.37 4.74
CA PHE A 871 1.85 46.41 4.49
C PHE A 871 3.23 47.10 4.54
N GLU A 872 4.23 46.44 5.14
CA GLU A 872 5.62 46.93 5.23
C GLU A 872 6.50 46.26 4.17
N SER A 873 7.42 47.00 3.52
CA SER A 873 8.20 46.48 2.40
C SER A 873 9.09 45.27 2.75
N GLY A 874 9.80 45.31 3.88
CA GLY A 874 10.62 44.17 4.34
C GLY A 874 9.79 42.93 4.64
N LYS A 875 8.68 43.09 5.38
CA LYS A 875 7.73 42.01 5.70
C LYS A 875 7.07 41.43 4.46
N LEU A 876 6.68 42.29 3.50
CA LEU A 876 6.13 41.88 2.21
C LEU A 876 7.12 41.03 1.43
N ILE A 877 8.39 41.45 1.33
CA ILE A 877 9.44 40.67 0.66
C ILE A 877 9.68 39.33 1.36
N SER A 878 9.74 39.28 2.70
CA SER A 878 9.87 38.01 3.40
C SER A 878 8.63 37.11 3.30
N THR A 879 7.44 37.69 3.12
CA THR A 879 6.19 36.92 2.92
C THR A 879 6.19 36.32 1.52
N ALA A 880 6.47 37.13 0.49
CA ALA A 880 6.62 36.66 -0.89
C ALA A 880 7.76 35.63 -1.03
N GLY A 881 8.89 35.85 -0.34
CA GLY A 881 10.01 34.92 -0.29
C GLY A 881 9.65 33.57 0.34
N GLN A 882 8.85 33.56 1.41
CA GLN A 882 8.32 32.30 1.96
C GLN A 882 7.33 31.64 1.00
N PHE A 883 6.40 32.38 0.39
CA PHE A 883 5.47 31.83 -0.61
C PHE A 883 6.25 31.12 -1.73
N ILE A 884 7.19 31.83 -2.39
CA ILE A 884 8.03 31.27 -3.46
C ILE A 884 8.85 30.07 -2.94
N GLN A 885 9.33 30.08 -1.70
CA GLN A 885 10.09 28.97 -1.13
C GLN A 885 9.23 27.73 -0.84
N VAL A 886 8.00 27.89 -0.35
CA VAL A 886 7.07 26.78 -0.06
C VAL A 886 6.45 26.24 -1.34
N THR A 887 6.28 27.06 -2.38
CA THR A 887 5.83 26.62 -3.70
C THR A 887 7.00 26.22 -4.63
N PHE A 888 8.27 26.36 -4.21
CA PHE A 888 9.44 26.06 -5.05
C PHE A 888 9.47 24.59 -5.48
N THR A 889 9.05 23.68 -4.61
CA THR A 889 8.92 22.25 -4.95
C THR A 889 7.88 22.08 -6.04
N ILE A 890 6.65 22.56 -5.82
CA ILE A 890 5.53 22.49 -6.78
C ILE A 890 5.91 23.06 -8.16
N TYR A 891 6.39 24.30 -8.19
CA TYR A 891 6.69 24.97 -9.45
C TYR A 891 7.89 24.38 -10.18
N SER A 892 8.75 23.61 -9.50
CA SER A 892 9.79 22.82 -10.17
C SER A 892 9.17 21.70 -11.00
N LYS A 893 8.07 21.09 -10.55
CA LYS A 893 7.28 20.12 -11.33
C LYS A 893 6.48 20.83 -12.42
N VAL A 894 5.75 21.90 -12.12
CA VAL A 894 4.95 22.64 -13.13
C VAL A 894 5.84 23.17 -14.27
N ALA A 895 7.04 23.68 -13.97
CA ALA A 895 7.98 24.17 -14.98
C ALA A 895 8.59 23.05 -15.85
N LEU A 896 8.68 21.83 -15.33
CA LEU A 896 9.31 20.67 -16.00
C LEU A 896 8.31 19.68 -16.60
N SER A 897 7.02 19.72 -16.22
CA SER A 897 5.96 18.84 -16.74
C SER A 897 5.89 18.80 -18.28
N PRO A 898 5.94 19.92 -19.02
CA PRO A 898 5.99 19.90 -20.48
C PRO A 898 7.26 19.27 -21.09
N MET A 899 8.28 18.97 -20.27
CA MET A 899 9.53 18.31 -20.67
C MET A 899 9.54 16.82 -20.31
N MET A 900 8.53 16.34 -19.58
CA MET A 900 8.34 14.93 -19.24
C MET A 900 7.69 14.23 -20.44
N CYS A 901 8.51 13.86 -21.42
CA CYS A 901 8.08 13.19 -22.66
C CYS A 901 8.52 11.71 -22.68
N TYR A 902 7.78 10.87 -23.40
CA TYR A 902 8.10 9.45 -23.64
C TYR A 902 7.77 9.05 -25.08
N THR A 903 8.38 7.98 -25.58
CA THR A 903 8.29 7.57 -27.00
C THR A 903 7.20 6.54 -27.32
N HIS A 904 6.64 6.63 -28.53
CA HIS A 904 5.64 5.71 -29.09
C HIS A 904 6.21 4.87 -30.26
N PRO A 905 5.63 3.70 -30.60
CA PRO A 905 6.12 2.84 -31.69
C PRO A 905 6.11 3.49 -33.07
N ASN A 906 5.18 4.42 -33.33
CA ASN A 906 5.14 5.22 -34.56
C ASN A 906 6.20 6.34 -34.62
N GLY A 907 7.15 6.40 -33.68
CA GLY A 907 8.25 7.36 -33.62
C GLY A 907 7.89 8.71 -32.99
N LYS A 908 6.61 8.97 -32.73
CA LYS A 908 6.13 10.18 -32.04
C LYS A 908 6.49 10.14 -30.56
N SER A 909 6.52 11.30 -29.90
CA SER A 909 6.67 11.38 -28.43
C SER A 909 5.43 11.98 -27.78
N GLY A 910 4.89 11.34 -26.73
CA GLY A 910 3.78 11.84 -25.94
C GLY A 910 4.25 12.55 -24.67
N MET A 911 3.49 13.52 -24.18
CA MET A 911 3.72 14.12 -22.86
C MET A 911 3.12 13.24 -21.76
N LEU A 912 3.86 13.02 -20.68
CA LEU A 912 3.56 12.01 -19.67
C LEU A 912 2.31 12.32 -18.81
N GLU A 913 2.08 13.59 -18.48
CA GLU A 913 0.93 14.03 -17.67
C GLU A 913 -0.38 14.14 -18.49
N HIS A 914 -0.28 14.42 -19.80
CA HIS A 914 -1.40 14.43 -20.75
C HIS A 914 -0.92 13.82 -22.08
N ASN A 915 -1.01 12.50 -22.19
CA ASN A 915 -0.48 11.71 -23.32
C ASN A 915 -1.21 11.88 -24.66
N GLY A 916 -2.34 12.58 -24.68
CA GLY A 916 -2.94 13.09 -25.93
C GLY A 916 -2.23 14.32 -26.51
N ILE A 917 -1.26 14.90 -25.80
CA ILE A 917 -0.43 16.01 -26.29
C ILE A 917 0.94 15.47 -26.72
N PHE A 918 1.21 15.47 -28.02
CA PHE A 918 2.49 15.03 -28.57
C PHE A 918 3.57 16.11 -28.44
N CYS A 919 4.69 15.76 -27.79
CA CYS A 919 5.83 16.65 -27.57
C CYS A 919 6.46 17.09 -28.89
N PHE A 920 6.63 18.40 -29.07
CA PHE A 920 7.23 19.06 -30.25
C PHE A 920 6.54 18.82 -31.61
N GLU A 921 5.53 17.93 -31.68
CA GLU A 921 4.66 17.76 -32.85
C GLU A 921 3.32 18.50 -32.71
N SER A 922 2.75 18.58 -31.51
CA SER A 922 1.47 19.27 -31.29
C SER A 922 1.63 20.78 -31.15
N GLU A 923 0.76 21.54 -31.81
CA GLU A 923 0.65 23.00 -31.61
C GLU A 923 0.31 23.34 -30.15
N GLU A 924 -0.35 22.45 -29.42
CA GLU A 924 -0.70 22.60 -27.99
C GLU A 924 0.53 22.48 -27.06
N HIS A 925 1.55 21.71 -27.45
CA HIS A 925 2.74 21.47 -26.61
C HIS A 925 3.67 22.68 -26.55
N THR A 926 3.88 23.34 -27.69
CA THR A 926 4.79 24.48 -27.84
C THR A 926 4.55 25.61 -26.81
N PRO A 927 3.32 26.13 -26.61
CA PRO A 927 3.07 27.18 -25.61
C PRO A 927 3.26 26.69 -24.16
N MET A 928 2.96 25.42 -23.87
CA MET A 928 3.22 24.83 -22.54
C MET A 928 4.73 24.79 -22.25
N PHE A 929 5.53 24.29 -23.20
CA PHE A 929 6.98 24.22 -23.10
C PHE A 929 7.65 25.61 -22.91
N LEU A 930 7.18 26.63 -23.64
CA LEU A 930 7.66 28.01 -23.50
C LEU A 930 7.33 28.63 -22.13
N VAL A 931 6.14 28.35 -21.59
CA VAL A 931 5.75 28.78 -20.23
C VAL A 931 6.57 28.04 -19.17
N GLY A 932 6.81 26.73 -19.34
CA GLY A 932 7.68 25.94 -18.47
C GLY A 932 9.11 26.50 -18.39
N LEU A 933 9.72 26.83 -19.53
CA LEU A 933 11.03 27.50 -19.59
C LEU A 933 11.04 28.87 -18.89
N LEU A 934 9.98 29.67 -19.04
CA LEU A 934 9.86 30.98 -18.39
C LEU A 934 9.77 30.84 -16.86
N LEU A 935 8.97 29.88 -16.37
CA LEU A 935 8.89 29.56 -14.94
C LEU A 935 10.25 29.10 -14.42
N LEU A 936 10.91 28.14 -15.10
CA LEU A 936 12.23 27.62 -14.72
C LEU A 936 13.28 28.74 -14.63
N GLY A 937 13.31 29.66 -15.59
CA GLY A 937 14.18 30.83 -15.58
C GLY A 937 13.92 31.76 -14.39
N GLY A 938 12.65 31.97 -14.03
CA GLY A 938 12.26 32.72 -12.82
C GLY A 938 12.74 32.04 -11.53
N MET A 939 12.68 30.71 -11.47
CA MET A 939 13.11 29.93 -10.30
C MET A 939 14.63 29.89 -10.14
N ILE A 940 15.37 29.73 -11.24
CA ILE A 940 16.84 29.84 -11.25
C ILE A 940 17.27 31.25 -10.83
N SER A 941 16.53 32.28 -11.25
CA SER A 941 16.77 33.67 -10.83
C SER A 941 16.54 33.87 -9.33
N PHE A 942 15.45 33.34 -8.77
CA PHE A 942 15.18 33.36 -7.33
C PHE A 942 16.26 32.60 -6.53
N TYR A 943 16.66 31.42 -6.99
CA TYR A 943 17.70 30.62 -6.34
C TYR A 943 19.06 31.35 -6.34
N SER A 944 19.40 32.01 -7.45
CA SER A 944 20.61 32.86 -7.56
C SER A 944 20.57 34.03 -6.58
N LEU A 945 19.42 34.70 -6.44
CA LEU A 945 19.22 35.77 -5.45
C LEU A 945 19.35 35.26 -4.01
N VAL A 946 18.87 34.04 -3.72
CA VAL A 946 19.03 33.38 -2.41
C VAL A 946 20.50 33.08 -2.11
N ILE A 947 21.27 32.56 -3.07
CA ILE A 947 22.72 32.33 -2.90
C ILE A 947 23.43 33.64 -2.54
N VAL A 948 23.17 34.71 -3.31
CA VAL A 948 23.77 36.03 -3.07
C VAL A 948 23.36 36.58 -1.70
N ALA A 949 22.09 36.46 -1.32
CA ALA A 949 21.60 36.88 -0.01
C ALA A 949 22.32 36.15 1.13
N THR A 950 22.48 34.82 1.05
CA THR A 950 23.18 34.00 2.03
C THR A 950 24.67 34.39 2.18
N ILE A 951 25.36 34.66 1.07
CA ILE A 951 26.78 35.07 1.08
C ILE A 951 26.96 36.49 1.65
N VAL A 952 26.02 37.39 1.36
CA VAL A 952 26.06 38.81 1.78
C VAL A 952 25.52 39.02 3.21
N ALA A 953 24.69 38.11 3.72
CA ALA A 953 24.02 38.25 5.00
C ALA A 953 24.93 38.52 6.20
N PRO A 954 26.09 37.84 6.39
CA PRO A 954 26.99 38.15 7.52
C PRO A 954 27.50 39.60 7.49
N LYS A 955 27.75 40.16 6.30
CA LYS A 955 28.20 41.56 6.13
C LYS A 955 27.06 42.56 6.38
N ARG A 956 25.84 42.28 5.89
CA ARG A 956 24.64 43.10 6.14
C ARG A 956 24.21 43.09 7.60
N ALA A 957 24.30 41.94 8.26
CA ALA A 957 24.02 41.78 9.68
C ALA A 957 25.01 42.58 10.54
N ALA A 958 26.32 42.47 10.26
CA ALA A 958 27.34 43.27 10.93
C ALA A 958 27.21 44.78 10.69
N ALA A 959 26.64 45.19 9.55
CA ALA A 959 26.33 46.58 9.23
C ALA A 959 24.99 47.09 9.82
N GLY A 960 24.25 46.25 10.55
CA GLY A 960 22.98 46.65 11.20
C GLY A 960 21.81 46.89 10.23
N ASP A 961 21.83 46.30 9.02
CA ASP A 961 20.78 46.50 8.01
C ASP A 961 19.47 45.78 8.39
N ALA A 962 18.67 46.44 9.23
CA ALA A 962 17.40 45.94 9.73
C ALA A 962 16.36 45.70 8.62
N TRP A 963 16.44 46.40 7.49
CA TRP A 963 15.56 46.15 6.35
C TRP A 963 15.93 44.84 5.65
N PHE A 964 17.22 44.61 5.39
CA PHE A 964 17.71 43.36 4.81
C PHE A 964 17.41 42.16 5.71
N LEU A 965 17.61 42.29 7.03
CA LEU A 965 17.31 41.23 8.00
C LEU A 965 15.80 40.94 8.10
N SER A 966 14.95 41.96 7.96
CA SER A 966 13.50 41.79 7.87
C SER A 966 13.09 41.09 6.57
N ALA A 967 13.67 41.48 5.43
CA ALA A 967 13.38 40.91 4.11
C ALA A 967 13.88 39.48 3.90
N THR A 968 15.01 39.11 4.50
CA THR A 968 15.62 37.75 4.40
C THR A 968 15.19 36.81 5.53
N ARG A 969 14.23 37.21 6.37
CA ARG A 969 13.80 36.47 7.56
C ARG A 969 13.34 35.04 7.25
N PHE A 970 12.60 34.83 6.16
CA PHE A 970 12.14 33.51 5.70
C PHE A 970 13.27 32.49 5.50
N LEU A 971 14.40 32.96 4.95
CA LEU A 971 15.54 32.16 4.57
C LEU A 971 16.45 31.81 5.76
N ILE A 972 16.71 32.80 6.64
CA ILE A 972 17.80 32.73 7.62
C ILE A 972 17.29 32.42 9.03
N SER A 973 16.16 33.00 9.46
CA SER A 973 15.84 33.09 10.91
C SER A 973 15.53 31.77 11.61
N ARG A 974 15.19 30.73 10.85
CA ARG A 974 14.85 29.37 11.34
C ARG A 974 16.06 28.47 11.62
N PHE A 975 17.23 28.85 11.12
CA PHE A 975 18.46 28.06 11.24
C PHE A 975 19.37 28.57 12.36
N ARG A 976 20.24 27.68 12.84
CA ARG A 976 21.28 27.95 13.84
C ARG A 976 22.30 28.95 13.27
N THR A 977 22.86 29.77 14.15
CA THR A 977 23.87 30.81 13.84
C THR A 977 25.22 30.29 13.33
N ASP A 978 25.39 28.97 13.21
CA ASP A 978 26.56 28.30 12.62
C ASP A 978 26.23 27.63 11.26
N SER A 979 24.94 27.42 10.98
CA SER A 979 24.41 26.66 9.83
C SER A 979 23.44 27.50 8.98
N TRP A 980 23.53 28.83 9.06
CA TRP A 980 22.58 29.78 8.46
C TRP A 980 22.39 29.64 6.93
N TRP A 981 23.39 29.06 6.27
CA TRP A 981 23.43 28.80 4.83
C TRP A 981 22.58 27.61 4.38
N PHE A 982 22.11 26.76 5.30
CA PHE A 982 21.37 25.54 4.95
C PHE A 982 20.07 25.81 4.18
N GLY A 983 19.45 26.98 4.38
CA GLY A 983 18.27 27.41 3.60
C GLY A 983 18.51 27.47 2.09
N THR A 984 19.75 27.72 1.66
CA THR A 984 20.16 27.65 0.26
C THR A 984 20.30 26.20 -0.21
N PHE A 985 20.81 25.29 0.61
CA PHE A 985 20.92 23.87 0.28
C PHE A 985 19.56 23.14 0.22
N MET A 986 18.57 23.60 0.99
CA MET A 986 17.23 23.03 1.02
C MET A 986 16.39 23.31 -0.24
N LEU A 987 16.56 24.48 -0.85
CA LEU A 987 15.77 24.93 -2.01
C LEU A 987 15.86 24.05 -3.28
N PRO A 988 17.05 23.65 -3.79
CA PRO A 988 17.13 22.88 -5.04
C PRO A 988 16.60 21.45 -4.93
N ARG A 989 16.23 20.97 -3.74
CA ARG A 989 15.71 19.61 -3.49
C ARG A 989 14.58 19.22 -4.45
N GLY A 990 13.53 20.06 -4.55
CA GLY A 990 12.38 19.80 -5.43
C GLY A 990 12.73 19.87 -6.92
N LEU A 991 13.68 20.73 -7.31
CA LEU A 991 14.13 20.83 -8.70
C LEU A 991 14.93 19.59 -9.13
N LEU A 992 15.80 19.08 -8.27
CA LEU A 992 16.58 17.87 -8.53
C LEU A 992 15.70 16.61 -8.57
N LEU A 993 14.61 16.57 -7.79
CA LEU A 993 13.58 15.53 -7.90
C LEU A 993 12.90 15.58 -9.29
N SER A 994 12.28 16.70 -9.67
CA SER A 994 11.58 16.82 -10.96
C SER A 994 12.50 16.64 -12.17
N LEU A 995 13.77 17.07 -12.07
CA LEU A 995 14.77 16.88 -13.14
C LEU A 995 15.14 15.40 -13.33
N SER A 996 15.13 14.60 -12.26
CA SER A 996 15.39 13.15 -12.32
C SER A 996 14.34 12.42 -13.16
N ILE A 997 13.10 12.93 -13.19
CA ILE A 997 12.01 12.45 -14.05
C ILE A 997 12.33 12.79 -15.52
N VAL A 998 12.54 14.08 -15.82
CA VAL A 998 12.84 14.54 -17.19
C VAL A 998 14.07 13.85 -17.80
N ALA A 999 15.10 13.55 -17.00
CA ALA A 999 16.36 12.97 -17.46
C ALA A 999 16.24 11.54 -18.03
N ALA A 1000 15.15 10.81 -17.78
CA ALA A 1000 15.01 9.41 -18.19
C ALA A 1000 13.54 9.00 -18.45
N GLY A 1001 12.79 9.81 -19.21
CA GLY A 1001 11.37 9.59 -19.54
C GLY A 1001 11.00 8.15 -19.88
N ASP A 1002 11.72 7.51 -20.80
CA ASP A 1002 11.46 6.12 -21.25
C ASP A 1002 11.93 5.02 -20.28
N SER A 1003 12.63 5.35 -19.19
CA SER A 1003 13.28 4.37 -18.29
C SER A 1003 13.08 4.71 -16.79
N PRO A 1004 11.98 4.24 -16.18
CA PRO A 1004 11.57 4.65 -14.84
C PRO A 1004 12.59 4.35 -13.73
N TYR A 1005 13.36 3.27 -13.84
CA TYR A 1005 14.42 2.91 -12.88
C TYR A 1005 15.54 3.94 -12.78
N VAL A 1006 15.89 4.56 -13.90
CA VAL A 1006 16.89 5.61 -13.91
C VAL A 1006 16.32 6.85 -13.21
N GLN A 1007 15.02 7.14 -13.37
CA GLN A 1007 14.33 8.19 -12.62
C GLN A 1007 14.34 7.89 -11.10
N MET A 1008 14.02 6.65 -10.67
CA MET A 1008 14.11 6.21 -9.26
C MET A 1008 15.51 6.37 -8.66
N LEU A 1009 16.53 5.78 -9.29
CA LEU A 1009 17.91 5.75 -8.76
C LEU A 1009 18.48 7.17 -8.61
N LEU A 1010 18.15 8.07 -9.55
CA LEU A 1010 18.48 9.49 -9.46
C LEU A 1010 17.75 10.17 -8.29
N ILE A 1011 16.44 9.95 -8.12
CA ILE A 1011 15.67 10.48 -7.00
C ILE A 1011 16.24 10.03 -5.63
N VAL A 1012 16.58 8.74 -5.49
CA VAL A 1012 17.24 8.18 -4.29
C VAL A 1012 18.54 8.91 -3.99
N SER A 1013 19.38 9.07 -5.02
CA SER A 1013 20.69 9.71 -4.90
C SER A 1013 20.57 11.17 -4.42
N VAL A 1014 19.57 11.90 -4.93
CA VAL A 1014 19.26 13.29 -4.52
C VAL A 1014 18.79 13.35 -3.05
N MET A 1015 17.89 12.46 -2.63
CA MET A 1015 17.39 12.45 -1.24
C MET A 1015 18.49 12.03 -0.25
N LEU A 1016 19.29 11.01 -0.58
CA LEU A 1016 20.41 10.56 0.25
C LEU A 1016 21.45 11.67 0.46
N GLY A 1017 21.80 12.39 -0.61
CA GLY A 1017 22.68 13.57 -0.55
C GLY A 1017 22.14 14.69 0.34
N TYR A 1018 20.82 14.95 0.32
CA TYR A 1018 20.19 15.90 1.24
C TYR A 1018 20.33 15.45 2.71
N MET A 1019 19.95 14.20 3.00
CA MET A 1019 19.96 13.66 4.37
C MET A 1019 21.36 13.67 4.98
N VAL A 1020 22.40 13.26 4.24
CA VAL A 1020 23.79 13.26 4.75
C VAL A 1020 24.23 14.67 5.16
N MET A 1021 23.99 15.67 4.31
CA MET A 1021 24.32 17.07 4.61
C MET A 1021 23.51 17.64 5.79
N GLN A 1022 22.25 17.22 5.94
CA GLN A 1022 21.39 17.61 7.06
C GLN A 1022 21.88 17.00 8.39
N LEU A 1023 22.18 15.69 8.40
CA LEU A 1023 22.70 14.96 9.56
C LEU A 1023 24.09 15.42 10.01
N ILE A 1024 24.92 15.95 9.09
CA ILE A 1024 26.21 16.57 9.43
C ILE A 1024 26.02 17.98 10.02
N SER A 1025 25.07 18.77 9.51
CA SER A 1025 24.99 20.21 9.81
C SER A 1025 24.06 20.59 10.96
N TRP A 1026 23.11 19.72 11.36
CA TRP A 1026 22.05 19.98 12.36
C TRP A 1026 21.56 21.44 12.29
N PRO A 1027 20.94 21.83 11.16
CA PRO A 1027 20.82 23.22 10.77
C PRO A 1027 19.72 23.99 11.52
N TRP A 1028 18.65 23.34 12.00
CA TRP A 1028 17.50 23.99 12.62
C TRP A 1028 17.81 24.45 14.05
N LYS A 1029 17.27 25.61 14.49
CA LYS A 1029 17.49 26.13 15.85
C LYS A 1029 17.03 25.18 16.96
N LEU A 1030 15.96 24.44 16.73
CA LEU A 1030 15.39 23.48 17.69
C LEU A 1030 15.90 22.06 17.36
N PRO A 1031 16.55 21.34 18.29
CA PRO A 1031 16.99 19.96 18.06
C PRO A 1031 15.87 19.02 17.59
N ALA A 1032 14.64 19.20 18.09
CA ALA A 1032 13.46 18.45 17.65
C ALA A 1032 13.18 18.62 16.14
N LEU A 1033 13.39 19.81 15.57
CA LEU A 1033 13.20 20.06 14.13
C LEU A 1033 14.31 19.42 13.28
N ASN A 1034 15.52 19.24 13.83
CA ASN A 1034 16.60 18.50 13.16
C ASN A 1034 16.30 17.01 13.07
N ALA A 1035 15.88 16.40 14.19
CA ALA A 1035 15.41 15.03 14.19
C ALA A 1035 14.23 14.86 13.22
N PHE A 1036 13.28 15.81 13.24
CA PHE A 1036 12.08 15.71 12.43
C PHE A 1036 12.30 15.80 10.90
N ASP A 1037 13.10 16.76 10.42
CA ASP A 1037 13.51 16.84 8.99
C ASP A 1037 14.35 15.60 8.57
N ALA A 1038 15.10 15.01 9.51
CA ALA A 1038 15.86 13.79 9.25
C ALA A 1038 14.92 12.59 9.12
N LEU A 1039 13.91 12.48 9.97
CA LEU A 1039 12.89 11.43 9.90
C LEU A 1039 12.09 11.52 8.59
N ILE A 1040 11.66 12.73 8.16
CA ILE A 1040 11.04 12.94 6.83
C ILE A 1040 11.97 12.46 5.72
N SER A 1041 13.26 12.77 5.81
CA SER A 1041 14.21 12.45 4.75
C SER A 1041 14.57 10.95 4.76
N ILE A 1042 14.64 10.31 5.92
CA ILE A 1042 14.74 8.86 6.07
C ILE A 1042 13.46 8.19 5.54
N SER A 1043 12.26 8.70 5.84
CA SER A 1043 11.03 8.10 5.30
C SER A 1043 10.91 8.31 3.79
N LEU A 1044 11.39 9.43 3.23
CA LEU A 1044 11.48 9.62 1.77
C LEU A 1044 12.58 8.80 1.09
N ILE A 1045 13.71 8.51 1.76
CA ILE A 1045 14.75 7.63 1.20
C ILE A 1045 14.33 6.18 1.34
N LEU A 1046 13.83 5.76 2.51
CA LEU A 1046 13.32 4.41 2.70
C LEU A 1046 12.03 4.18 1.89
N MET A 1047 11.29 5.24 1.59
CA MET A 1047 10.44 5.30 0.41
C MET A 1047 11.35 5.10 -0.80
N MET A 1048 11.84 6.15 -1.47
CA MET A 1048 12.47 6.09 -2.80
C MET A 1048 13.52 4.97 -3.06
N ALA A 1049 14.22 4.43 -2.07
CA ALA A 1049 15.28 3.42 -2.16
C ALA A 1049 14.86 2.01 -1.72
N LEU A 1050 13.77 1.85 -0.97
CA LEU A 1050 13.01 0.59 -1.01
C LEU A 1050 11.88 0.68 -2.05
N LEU A 1051 11.93 1.75 -2.85
CA LEU A 1051 11.21 2.01 -4.10
C LEU A 1051 12.03 1.87 -5.44
N GLY A 1052 13.34 2.18 -5.54
CA GLY A 1052 14.49 1.43 -6.22
C GLY A 1052 15.08 -0.16 -6.05
N ALA A 1053 14.09 -2.17 -5.52
CA ALA A 1053 14.10 -3.66 -5.31
C ALA A 1053 13.12 -4.40 -6.22
N PHE A 1054 12.03 -3.77 -6.68
CA PHE A 1054 10.87 -4.47 -7.23
C PHE A 1054 10.33 -3.86 -8.55
N ALA A 1055 11.13 -3.08 -9.28
CA ALA A 1055 10.68 -2.22 -10.40
C ALA A 1055 11.10 -2.72 -11.82
N PRO A 1056 10.46 -2.30 -12.95
CA PRO A 1056 10.04 -3.08 -14.17
C PRO A 1056 10.78 -4.31 -14.84
N VAL A 1057 11.53 -5.20 -14.16
CA VAL A 1057 11.94 -6.56 -14.71
C VAL A 1057 12.04 -7.86 -13.77
N LEU A 1058 10.96 -8.61 -13.47
CA LEU A 1058 10.70 -9.89 -12.68
C LEU A 1058 9.15 -10.54 -12.96
N ASN A 1059 8.15 -12.65 -12.84
CA ASN A 1059 6.91 -13.51 -12.84
C ASN A 1059 5.90 -13.27 -11.71
N ASN A 1060 4.62 -13.40 -12.00
CA ASN A 1060 3.73 -12.38 -11.50
C ASN A 1060 3.69 -12.20 -9.98
N ASP A 1061 3.20 -13.12 -9.15
CA ASP A 1061 2.89 -12.80 -7.75
C ASP A 1061 4.07 -12.42 -6.87
N GLN A 1062 5.35 -12.47 -7.28
CA GLN A 1062 6.38 -11.80 -6.47
C GLN A 1062 6.13 -10.27 -6.46
N GLN A 1063 5.21 -9.82 -7.31
CA GLN A 1063 4.46 -8.55 -7.37
C GLN A 1063 3.30 -8.44 -6.43
N GLN A 1064 3.05 -9.34 -5.52
CA GLN A 1064 1.86 -9.17 -4.77
C GLN A 1064 1.97 -9.59 -3.32
N ARG A 1065 3.14 -9.79 -2.70
CA ARG A 1065 4.52 -10.23 -3.00
C ARG A 1065 5.52 -9.55 -2.02
N ILE A 1066 6.66 -8.86 -2.31
CA ILE A 1066 7.66 -8.49 -1.21
C ILE A 1066 7.03 -7.71 -0.04
N THR A 1067 5.98 -6.98 -0.31
CA THR A 1067 4.68 -7.17 0.35
C THR A 1067 4.70 -6.36 1.70
N THR A 1068 4.17 -6.78 2.88
CA THR A 1068 4.15 -5.94 4.13
C THR A 1068 5.51 -5.72 4.73
N ALA A 1069 6.56 -6.10 3.99
CA ALA A 1069 7.78 -5.33 3.97
C ALA A 1069 7.48 -3.83 3.91
N ILE A 1070 7.30 -3.16 2.77
CA ILE A 1070 7.62 -1.72 2.71
C ILE A 1070 6.43 -0.80 2.41
N PHE A 1071 5.17 -1.24 2.37
CA PHE A 1071 3.97 -0.40 2.60
C PHE A 1071 3.84 -0.49 4.11
N GLY A 1072 3.85 -1.70 4.67
CA GLY A 1072 4.26 -1.94 6.06
C GLY A 1072 5.54 -1.24 6.58
N ILE A 1073 6.49 -0.74 5.75
CA ILE A 1073 7.63 0.12 6.18
C ILE A 1073 7.57 1.57 5.61
N ILE A 1074 6.89 1.91 4.51
CA ILE A 1074 6.73 3.28 3.97
C ILE A 1074 5.48 3.97 4.49
N PHE A 1075 4.35 3.25 4.52
CA PHE A 1075 3.22 3.63 5.35
C PHE A 1075 3.82 3.82 6.74
N PHE A 1076 4.43 2.79 7.36
CA PHE A 1076 5.06 2.90 8.68
C PHE A 1076 6.12 4.00 8.85
N LEU A 1077 7.02 4.33 7.92
CA LEU A 1077 7.95 5.43 8.17
C LEU A 1077 7.32 6.80 7.92
N ASN A 1078 6.37 6.95 7.01
CA ASN A 1078 5.58 8.18 6.88
C ASN A 1078 4.63 8.35 8.08
N VAL A 1079 4.10 7.24 8.58
CA VAL A 1079 3.41 7.03 9.86
C VAL A 1079 4.28 7.46 11.03
N MET A 1080 5.53 6.99 11.12
CA MET A 1080 6.38 7.29 12.28
C MET A 1080 6.86 8.74 12.21
N VAL A 1081 7.04 9.28 11.00
CA VAL A 1081 7.17 10.71 10.72
C VAL A 1081 5.92 11.49 11.13
N LEU A 1082 4.72 10.96 10.93
CA LEU A 1082 3.46 11.63 11.26
C LEU A 1082 3.15 11.53 12.78
N GLY A 1083 3.51 10.42 13.43
CA GLY A 1083 3.51 10.25 14.87
C GLY A 1083 4.57 11.11 15.54
N MET A 1084 5.76 11.24 14.94
CA MET A 1084 6.77 12.18 15.40
C MET A 1084 6.43 13.64 15.03
N LEU A 1085 5.60 13.90 14.01
CA LEU A 1085 4.92 15.20 13.83
C LEU A 1085 4.00 15.47 15.00
N CYS A 1086 3.05 14.59 15.30
CA CYS A 1086 2.07 14.82 16.34
C CYS A 1086 2.71 14.80 17.74
N VAL A 1087 3.79 14.04 17.98
CA VAL A 1087 4.57 14.10 19.22
C VAL A 1087 5.42 15.37 19.28
N THR A 1088 6.17 15.75 18.24
CA THR A 1088 6.93 17.02 18.29
C THR A 1088 6.01 18.23 18.32
N ALA A 1089 4.88 18.23 17.60
CA ALA A 1089 3.85 19.25 17.68
C ALA A 1089 3.19 19.28 19.05
N SER A 1090 2.73 18.15 19.62
CA SER A 1090 2.16 18.13 20.98
C SER A 1090 3.21 18.49 22.05
N VAL A 1091 4.48 18.17 21.87
CA VAL A 1091 5.58 18.63 22.75
C VAL A 1091 5.83 20.12 22.57
N LEU A 1092 5.87 20.66 21.35
CA LEU A 1092 6.04 22.10 21.09
C LEU A 1092 4.83 22.92 21.52
N ILE A 1093 3.61 22.37 21.44
CA ILE A 1093 2.38 22.94 22.00
C ILE A 1093 2.45 22.88 23.52
N ARG A 1094 2.77 21.73 24.14
CA ARG A 1094 2.92 21.60 25.60
C ARG A 1094 4.05 22.46 26.16
N VAL A 1095 5.14 22.70 25.44
CA VAL A 1095 6.27 23.58 25.84
C VAL A 1095 5.98 25.06 25.59
N ASN A 1096 5.08 25.40 24.67
CA ASN A 1096 4.51 26.75 24.56
C ASN A 1096 3.47 27.05 25.66
N VAL A 1097 2.65 26.04 26.03
CA VAL A 1097 1.62 26.15 27.08
C VAL A 1097 2.23 26.07 28.49
N MET A 1098 3.29 25.27 28.67
CA MET A 1098 4.06 25.14 29.90
C MET A 1098 5.50 25.60 29.63
N GLY A 1099 5.82 26.84 30.04
CA GLY A 1099 7.15 27.44 29.95
C GLY A 1099 8.20 26.78 30.85
N SER A 1100 8.49 25.50 30.61
CA SER A 1100 9.37 24.67 31.43
C SER A 1100 10.84 24.89 31.10
N THR A 1101 11.63 25.27 32.10
CA THR A 1101 13.00 25.82 31.97
C THR A 1101 14.12 24.78 31.82
N GLN A 1102 13.83 23.48 31.78
CA GLN A 1102 14.88 22.46 31.62
C GLN A 1102 15.24 22.22 30.14
N GLN A 1103 16.40 22.72 29.71
CA GLN A 1103 17.03 22.30 28.46
C GLN A 1103 17.67 20.90 28.60
N SER A 1104 17.45 20.03 27.62
CA SER A 1104 18.14 18.73 27.51
C SER A 1104 19.52 18.91 26.86
N VAL A 1105 20.57 18.94 27.69
CA VAL A 1105 21.99 19.15 27.34
C VAL A 1105 22.59 18.10 26.37
N LEU A 1106 21.85 17.05 26.05
CA LEU A 1106 22.35 15.78 25.51
C LEU A 1106 22.96 15.81 24.09
N LEU A 1107 22.65 16.83 23.26
CA LEU A 1107 22.97 16.83 21.82
C LEU A 1107 23.68 18.12 21.31
N ALA A 1108 24.32 18.88 22.19
CA ALA A 1108 25.00 20.14 21.86
C ALA A 1108 26.47 19.97 21.41
N LEU A 1109 26.75 19.09 20.43
CA LEU A 1109 28.11 18.85 19.93
C LEU A 1109 28.59 19.95 18.96
N GLY A 1110 29.10 21.05 19.53
CA GLY A 1110 29.89 22.08 18.83
C GLY A 1110 31.30 22.18 19.39
N LYS A 1111 32.25 22.74 18.63
CA LYS A 1111 33.59 23.06 19.16
C LYS A 1111 33.47 24.17 20.21
N ILE A 1112 33.88 23.86 21.45
CA ILE A 1112 33.89 24.81 22.56
C ILE A 1112 34.81 26.00 22.19
N PRO A 1113 34.31 27.26 22.19
CA PRO A 1113 35.13 28.42 21.92
C PRO A 1113 36.11 28.66 23.07
N GLN A 1114 37.33 29.15 22.77
CA GLN A 1114 38.32 29.44 23.80
C GLN A 1114 37.78 30.51 24.78
N PRO A 1115 37.83 30.29 26.11
CA PRO A 1115 37.24 31.20 27.10
C PRO A 1115 37.69 32.67 26.98
N LEU A 1116 38.95 32.90 26.57
CA LEU A 1116 39.51 34.23 26.35
C LEU A 1116 38.74 35.04 25.28
N VAL A 1117 38.35 34.37 24.19
CA VAL A 1117 37.59 34.97 23.07
C VAL A 1117 36.15 35.27 23.50
N LEU A 1118 35.57 34.39 24.34
CA LEU A 1118 34.22 34.57 24.87
C LEU A 1118 34.17 35.76 25.86
N GLY A 1119 35.12 35.85 26.79
CA GLY A 1119 35.23 36.96 27.73
C GLY A 1119 35.45 38.32 27.05
N HIS A 1120 36.30 38.36 26.00
CA HIS A 1120 36.48 39.58 25.22
C HIS A 1120 35.20 40.03 24.51
N LYS A 1121 34.41 39.09 23.96
CA LYS A 1121 33.10 39.39 23.36
C LYS A 1121 32.06 39.89 24.38
N PHE A 1122 32.04 39.35 25.59
CA PHE A 1122 31.15 39.83 26.66
C PHE A 1122 31.47 41.27 27.08
N LEU A 1123 32.76 41.62 27.22
CA LEU A 1123 33.18 43.00 27.51
C LEU A 1123 32.75 43.97 26.41
N LEU A 1124 32.97 43.60 25.14
CA LEU A 1124 32.57 44.41 23.98
C LEU A 1124 31.04 44.60 23.92
N LEU A 1125 30.27 43.54 24.18
CA LEU A 1125 28.81 43.61 24.28
C LEU A 1125 28.35 44.52 25.43
N SER A 1126 28.96 44.43 26.61
CA SER A 1126 28.58 45.26 27.76
C SER A 1126 28.76 46.76 27.49
N GLY A 1127 29.84 47.14 26.79
CA GLY A 1127 30.06 48.52 26.35
C GLY A 1127 28.98 49.01 25.38
N MET A 1128 28.67 48.22 24.35
CA MET A 1128 27.61 48.57 23.38
C MET A 1128 26.21 48.66 24.02
N VAL A 1129 25.91 47.83 25.02
CA VAL A 1129 24.66 47.92 25.81
C VAL A 1129 24.63 49.20 26.64
N GLN A 1130 25.76 49.62 27.22
CA GLN A 1130 25.90 50.89 27.94
C GLN A 1130 25.68 52.10 27.04
N GLU A 1131 26.19 52.08 25.80
CA GLU A 1131 25.97 53.15 24.81
C GLU A 1131 24.53 53.21 24.27
N LEU A 1132 23.87 52.06 24.12
CA LEU A 1132 22.49 51.98 23.62
C LEU A 1132 21.46 52.53 24.61
N GLY A 1133 21.67 52.30 25.91
CA GLY A 1133 20.74 52.65 26.98
C GLY A 1133 19.58 51.67 27.13
N GLU A 1134 19.16 51.46 28.38
CA GLU A 1134 18.26 50.37 28.80
C GLU A 1134 16.94 50.31 28.03
N GLU A 1135 16.24 51.44 27.86
CA GLU A 1135 14.94 51.48 27.16
C GLU A 1135 15.06 51.10 25.66
N ARG A 1136 16.15 51.51 24.99
CA ARG A 1136 16.40 51.16 23.59
C ARG A 1136 16.88 49.72 23.44
N PHE A 1137 17.68 49.24 24.38
CA PHE A 1137 18.12 47.85 24.41
C PHE A 1137 16.94 46.91 24.68
N ALA A 1138 16.03 47.24 25.60
CA ALA A 1138 14.77 46.51 25.80
C ALA A 1138 13.93 46.47 24.51
N LYS A 1139 13.79 47.59 23.79
CA LYS A 1139 13.11 47.65 22.47
C LYS A 1139 13.81 46.85 21.36
N LEU A 1140 15.12 46.60 21.47
CA LEU A 1140 15.83 45.68 20.57
C LEU A 1140 15.54 44.22 20.96
N LEU A 1141 15.60 43.89 22.25
CA LEU A 1141 15.26 42.56 22.78
C LEU A 1141 13.82 42.16 22.41
N GLU A 1142 12.83 43.06 22.54
CA GLU A 1142 11.40 42.86 22.15
C GLU A 1142 11.14 42.33 20.73
N ASN A 1143 12.15 42.30 19.86
CA ASN A 1143 12.05 41.80 18.49
C ASN A 1143 12.83 40.49 18.24
N LEU A 1144 13.53 39.96 19.26
CA LEU A 1144 14.11 38.61 19.27
C LEU A 1144 13.02 37.53 19.48
N SER A 1145 13.31 36.27 19.12
CA SER A 1145 12.37 35.17 19.41
C SER A 1145 12.35 34.81 20.90
N ILE A 1146 11.30 34.12 21.37
CA ILE A 1146 11.25 33.57 22.74
C ILE A 1146 12.42 32.61 23.00
N TYR A 1147 12.85 31.84 22.00
CA TYR A 1147 14.03 30.96 22.11
C TYR A 1147 15.31 31.77 22.35
N ASP A 1148 15.53 32.84 21.60
CA ASP A 1148 16.73 33.67 21.73
C ASP A 1148 16.73 34.45 23.07
N HIS A 1149 15.57 34.96 23.52
CA HIS A 1149 15.39 35.55 24.87
C HIS A 1149 15.70 34.55 25.98
N ARG A 1150 15.16 33.34 25.86
CA ARG A 1150 15.31 32.29 26.88
C ARG A 1150 16.75 31.82 26.97
N MET A 1151 17.41 31.55 25.83
CA MET A 1151 18.83 31.23 25.78
C MET A 1151 19.69 32.36 26.35
N MET A 1152 19.36 33.63 26.06
CA MET A 1152 20.04 34.78 26.67
C MET A 1152 19.84 34.82 28.19
N THR A 1153 18.64 34.50 28.69
CA THR A 1153 18.33 34.42 30.12
C THR A 1153 19.08 33.27 30.81
N GLU A 1154 19.15 32.10 30.17
CA GLU A 1154 19.86 30.92 30.66
C GLU A 1154 21.39 31.18 30.68
N VAL A 1155 21.93 31.88 29.68
CA VAL A 1155 23.34 32.33 29.67
C VAL A 1155 23.62 33.39 30.74
N ILE A 1156 22.76 34.40 30.88
CA ILE A 1156 22.92 35.45 31.91
C ILE A 1156 22.85 34.85 33.32
N THR A 1157 21.91 33.93 33.57
CA THR A 1157 21.76 33.29 34.89
C THR A 1157 22.90 32.33 35.21
N ALA A 1158 23.40 31.55 34.22
CA ALA A 1158 24.58 30.70 34.40
C ALA A 1158 25.87 31.52 34.66
N VAL A 1159 26.07 32.65 33.97
CA VAL A 1159 27.19 33.56 34.26
C VAL A 1159 27.02 34.22 35.63
N ALA A 1160 25.80 34.60 36.02
CA ALA A 1160 25.53 35.19 37.33
C ALA A 1160 25.73 34.20 38.50
N SER A 1161 25.43 32.91 38.32
CA SER A 1161 25.63 31.90 39.38
C SER A 1161 27.11 31.62 39.65
N GLU A 1162 27.95 31.55 38.60
CA GLU A 1162 29.39 31.28 38.74
C GLU A 1162 30.19 32.48 39.31
N VAL A 1163 29.65 33.71 39.22
CA VAL A 1163 30.29 34.91 39.80
C VAL A 1163 30.09 35.02 41.33
N GLY A 1164 29.10 34.32 41.89
CA GLY A 1164 28.90 34.20 43.34
C GLY A 1164 28.32 35.44 44.05
N GLU A 1165 28.11 35.29 45.37
CA GLU A 1165 27.27 36.19 46.19
C GLU A 1165 27.75 37.65 46.28
N ALA A 1166 28.99 37.95 45.88
CA ALA A 1166 29.51 39.32 45.82
C ALA A 1166 28.70 40.24 44.89
N GLY A 1167 28.07 39.69 43.83
CA GLY A 1167 27.23 40.47 42.89
C GLY A 1167 25.79 40.70 43.36
N LEU A 1168 25.21 39.78 44.14
CA LEU A 1168 23.77 39.77 44.45
C LEU A 1168 23.34 40.80 45.52
N LEU A 1169 24.29 41.40 46.24
CA LEU A 1169 24.04 42.44 47.25
C LEU A 1169 23.46 43.76 46.73
N MET A 1170 23.36 43.95 45.40
CA MET A 1170 22.71 45.12 44.79
C MET A 1170 21.17 45.06 44.81
N SER A 1171 20.56 43.87 44.86
CA SER A 1171 19.09 43.74 44.70
C SER A 1171 18.31 43.96 46.01
N THR A 1172 18.83 43.48 47.15
CA THR A 1172 18.11 43.46 48.44
C THR A 1172 18.10 44.79 49.20
N ARG A 1173 18.67 45.87 48.65
CA ARG A 1173 18.86 47.15 49.38
C ARG A 1173 17.94 48.31 48.97
N SER A 1174 17.06 48.13 47.97
CA SER A 1174 16.17 49.20 47.46
C SER A 1174 14.72 49.15 47.98
N GLN A 1175 14.24 48.00 48.49
CA GLN A 1175 12.84 47.85 48.95
C GLN A 1175 12.57 48.30 50.41
N MET A 1176 13.54 48.90 51.10
CA MET A 1176 13.33 49.51 52.41
C MET A 1176 13.72 51.00 52.43
N LEU A 1177 12.99 51.83 51.67
CA LEU A 1177 12.82 53.25 51.98
C LEU A 1177 11.56 53.84 51.33
N SER A 1178 10.84 54.66 52.11
CA SER A 1178 9.80 55.63 51.70
C SER A 1178 8.74 55.22 50.67
N THR A 1179 7.57 54.86 51.19
CA THR A 1179 6.29 55.30 50.63
C THR A 1179 6.27 56.80 50.32
N SER A 1180 5.86 57.22 49.12
CA SER A 1180 4.83 58.27 48.92
C SER A 1180 4.59 58.71 47.45
N SER A 1181 3.32 58.66 47.05
CA SER A 1181 2.62 59.68 46.22
C SER A 1181 2.82 59.79 44.69
N VAL A 1182 1.77 60.35 44.04
CA VAL A 1182 1.75 61.14 42.78
C VAL A 1182 1.81 60.44 41.41
N LEU A 1183 0.60 60.25 40.84
CA LEU A 1183 0.14 60.58 39.48
C LEU A 1183 0.80 59.99 38.20
N SER A 1184 -0.01 59.14 37.54
CA SER A 1184 -0.29 59.08 36.08
C SER A 1184 0.85 59.16 35.05
N LYS A 1185 1.01 58.09 34.28
CA LYS A 1185 0.28 57.93 33.01
C LYS A 1185 0.16 56.48 32.57
#